data_AF-A0A2E0M8T6-F1
#
_entry.id   AF-A0A2E0M8T6-F1
#
_cell.length_a   1.000
_cell.length_b   1.000
_cell.length_c   1.000
_cell.angle_alpha   90.00
_cell.angle_beta   90.00
_cell.angle_gamma   90.00
#
_symmetry.space_group_name_H-M   'P 1'
#
loop_
_entity.id
_entity.type
_entity.pdbx_description
1 polymer ?
#
loop_
_entity_poly.entity_id
_entity_poly.type
_entity_poly.pdbx_seq_one_letter_code
_entity_poly.pdbx_strand_id
1 'polypeptide(L)'
;GYGDNESDLITGDFCPYNYGTSYRDRNGCEDSDGDGASDPSNVGGINWDTDKGADLWVNDPTQWADTDGDGYGDNGTIGATNPDFFPFNIAAADDNDSDGYPDRWTSFYNGTNALGLILDGCPNVYGTSTDPLPGCPDSDLDGWANTDDDFPLDPTQFLDYDGDGFGDNASGNNADACPFQYGVMDGTDGNGCPLVNTDDLDGDGIYDDIDSCPDTPLGSTVDSTGCSTSQLDDDDDGISNADDVCPDTASGATVDTDGCSSEQLTQDTDDDGVVDPDDQCPDSTGTDIDAFGCDEFQRDSDGDGVVDNDDNCPGTLAGYPVDSVGCLDESQLDQDLDGDGYSGNYTYTIDPESGLKIEQAGDAFPLDGTQWFDQDGDGFGDNPDGDNADFCPEEFGTSYLDSLEIGCFDDGDGWADNWGRDKFPGDATQWNDSDGDGYGDNWNNPEWNSSRDSDWPGEFVPNALVPDKCPNSPTSNVDEDGCSKSERDTDGDGVNDLLDNCPEDPKGDDGYEDGCPLPKQSGSDDETTVFGMSIMAFSGLLGGLILVLFGIGFLLRRLGNRGYDYDDDDDDFFDDDDGFSFTTQPRTAPATRSLPSSGPQSRGPPGSTGGPSRGPPGAKTGPSRGPPGAKGPSRGPPGASTAPSRGPPGAKGPSRGPPGGAPSGPKRTSQPAAVGKKSVGSSPHDSSQIDDDKPQKKVRKARIEVDMSLFEDWQADDREAAVDWVVAGFGDGEQERTILMQLQETGWTAQQSRAIYDLARNR
;
A
#
# COMPACT_ATOMS: atom_id res chain seq x y z
N GLY A 1 7.27 -42.20 78.32
CA GLY A 1 7.18 -42.68 79.72
C GLY A 1 5.73 -42.91 80.05
N TYR A 2 5.28 -44.15 79.89
CA TYR A 2 3.87 -44.49 79.70
C TYR A 2 3.32 -45.22 80.94
N GLY A 3 2.12 -45.79 80.83
CA GLY A 3 1.46 -46.47 81.95
C GLY A 3 1.34 -47.97 81.73
N ASP A 4 1.86 -48.76 82.67
CA ASP A 4 1.82 -50.25 82.69
C ASP A 4 0.40 -50.87 82.83
N ASN A 5 -0.65 -50.11 82.51
CA ASN A 5 -2.03 -50.55 82.63
C ASN A 5 -2.42 -51.40 81.42
N GLU A 6 -2.39 -52.73 81.56
CA GLU A 6 -2.78 -53.73 80.54
C GLU A 6 -4.18 -53.54 79.92
N SER A 7 -5.02 -52.62 80.43
CA SER A 7 -6.32 -52.25 79.85
C SER A 7 -6.29 -51.01 78.94
N ASP A 8 -5.17 -50.29 78.86
CA ASP A 8 -4.95 -49.17 77.93
C ASP A 8 -4.17 -49.65 76.70
N LEU A 9 -4.90 -50.05 75.66
CA LEU A 9 -4.35 -50.58 74.41
C LEU A 9 -3.99 -49.49 73.39
N ILE A 10 -3.93 -48.21 73.80
CA ILE A 10 -3.71 -47.07 72.90
C ILE A 10 -2.60 -46.15 73.44
N THR A 11 -2.66 -45.78 74.72
CA THR A 11 -1.68 -44.89 75.39
C THR A 11 -0.93 -45.57 76.55
N GLY A 12 -1.12 -46.87 76.74
CA GLY A 12 -0.35 -47.68 77.66
C GLY A 12 1.09 -47.91 77.20
N ASP A 13 1.91 -48.46 78.11
CA ASP A 13 3.26 -48.89 77.78
C ASP A 13 3.23 -50.26 77.07
N PHE A 14 3.81 -50.35 75.88
CA PHE A 14 3.89 -51.57 75.07
C PHE A 14 5.11 -52.44 75.43
N CYS A 15 6.04 -51.91 76.22
CA CYS A 15 7.21 -52.64 76.72
C CYS A 15 7.39 -52.55 78.27
N PRO A 16 6.38 -52.86 79.13
CA PRO A 16 6.37 -52.53 80.58
C PRO A 16 7.49 -53.11 81.48
N TYR A 17 8.44 -53.85 80.92
CA TYR A 17 9.57 -54.46 81.63
C TYR A 17 10.93 -53.92 81.15
N ASN A 18 10.95 -53.14 80.07
CA ASN A 18 12.11 -52.41 79.56
C ASN A 18 11.91 -50.91 79.84
N TYR A 19 12.95 -50.10 79.63
CA TYR A 19 12.82 -48.64 79.61
C TYR A 19 12.91 -48.17 78.17
N GLY A 20 12.10 -47.17 77.81
CA GLY A 20 11.98 -46.70 76.44
C GLY A 20 11.36 -45.32 76.30
N THR A 21 11.57 -44.73 75.12
CA THR A 21 11.15 -43.35 74.78
C THR A 21 10.26 -43.25 73.53
N SER A 22 10.12 -44.35 72.77
CA SER A 22 9.30 -44.41 71.56
C SER A 22 7.86 -43.91 71.77
N TYR A 23 7.32 -43.28 70.74
CA TYR A 23 5.99 -42.65 70.72
C TYR A 23 5.27 -42.69 69.36
N ARG A 24 5.91 -43.15 68.28
CA ARG A 24 5.33 -43.24 66.92
C ARG A 24 4.56 -44.54 66.70
N ASP A 25 5.08 -45.66 67.19
CA ASP A 25 4.57 -47.01 66.95
C ASP A 25 4.13 -47.70 68.26
N ARG A 26 5.05 -48.31 69.00
CA ARG A 26 4.82 -48.98 70.29
C ARG A 26 5.27 -48.06 71.41
N ASN A 27 4.36 -47.28 71.99
CA ASN A 27 4.67 -46.35 73.08
C ASN A 27 5.48 -47.02 74.22
N GLY A 28 6.65 -46.46 74.58
CA GLY A 28 7.45 -46.89 75.75
C GLY A 28 8.47 -48.00 75.52
N CYS A 29 8.65 -48.43 74.28
CA CYS A 29 9.69 -49.37 73.87
C CYS A 29 11.05 -48.71 73.66
N GLU A 30 12.09 -49.55 73.62
CA GLU A 30 13.48 -49.15 73.37
C GLU A 30 13.56 -48.44 72.00
N ASP A 31 14.34 -47.36 71.97
CA ASP A 31 14.37 -46.28 70.98
C ASP A 31 15.79 -45.73 71.05
N SER A 32 16.66 -46.23 70.18
CA SER A 32 18.12 -46.15 70.34
C SER A 32 18.73 -44.78 70.00
N ASP A 33 18.11 -44.01 69.11
CA ASP A 33 18.60 -42.69 68.67
C ASP A 33 17.67 -41.51 69.02
N GLY A 34 16.40 -41.77 69.29
CA GLY A 34 15.45 -40.79 69.85
C GLY A 34 14.48 -40.17 68.84
N ASP A 35 14.33 -40.70 67.63
CA ASP A 35 13.34 -40.15 66.67
C ASP A 35 11.88 -40.41 67.08
N GLY A 36 11.63 -41.43 67.91
CA GLY A 36 10.33 -41.83 68.41
C GLY A 36 9.76 -43.14 67.85
N ALA A 37 10.35 -43.79 66.86
CA ALA A 37 10.06 -45.17 66.49
C ALA A 37 10.62 -46.13 67.56
N SER A 38 10.49 -47.45 67.36
CA SER A 38 10.98 -48.42 68.35
C SER A 38 11.78 -49.57 67.76
N ASP A 39 12.93 -49.85 68.40
CA ASP A 39 13.90 -50.87 68.04
C ASP A 39 13.22 -52.24 67.77
N PRO A 40 13.52 -52.90 66.63
CA PRO A 40 13.05 -54.26 66.32
C PRO A 40 13.29 -55.25 67.47
N SER A 41 12.22 -55.66 68.15
CA SER A 41 12.32 -56.40 69.41
C SER A 41 11.11 -57.30 69.70
N ASN A 42 11.40 -58.40 70.39
CA ASN A 42 10.43 -59.44 70.76
C ASN A 42 10.00 -59.29 72.23
N VAL A 43 9.30 -58.19 72.52
CA VAL A 43 8.79 -57.83 73.86
C VAL A 43 7.28 -58.13 73.92
N GLY A 44 6.76 -58.43 75.11
CA GLY A 44 5.33 -58.76 75.29
C GLY A 44 4.87 -60.08 74.65
N GLY A 45 5.76 -60.81 73.94
CA GLY A 45 5.42 -62.01 73.16
C GLY A 45 4.99 -61.71 71.72
N ILE A 46 5.21 -60.48 71.23
CA ILE A 46 5.01 -60.08 69.84
C ILE A 46 6.40 -59.84 69.23
N ASN A 47 6.69 -60.46 68.08
CA ASN A 47 7.89 -60.14 67.31
C ASN A 47 7.60 -58.88 66.49
N TRP A 48 8.03 -57.72 67.00
CA TRP A 48 8.01 -56.46 66.25
C TRP A 48 9.31 -56.38 65.45
N ASP A 49 9.16 -56.40 64.13
CA ASP A 49 10.21 -56.37 63.12
C ASP A 49 9.83 -55.30 62.09
N THR A 50 10.76 -54.94 61.22
CA THR A 50 10.60 -53.86 60.22
C THR A 50 9.34 -54.06 59.38
N ASP A 51 9.04 -55.30 59.00
CA ASP A 51 7.82 -55.74 58.28
C ASP A 51 6.49 -55.40 58.99
N LYS A 52 6.52 -54.92 60.24
CA LYS A 52 5.35 -54.48 61.03
C LYS A 52 5.40 -52.99 61.42
N GLY A 53 6.40 -52.24 60.98
CA GLY A 53 6.64 -50.86 61.43
C GLY A 53 7.43 -50.78 62.74
N ALA A 54 8.35 -51.72 62.97
CA ALA A 54 9.51 -51.42 63.79
C ALA A 54 10.47 -50.51 63.01
N ASP A 55 11.30 -49.77 63.73
CA ASP A 55 12.31 -48.90 63.15
C ASP A 55 13.28 -49.67 62.22
N LEU A 56 13.47 -49.12 61.01
CA LEU A 56 14.36 -49.63 59.97
C LEU A 56 15.83 -49.18 60.14
N TRP A 57 16.10 -48.01 60.73
CA TRP A 57 17.44 -47.43 60.87
C TRP A 57 17.75 -46.97 62.30
N VAL A 58 17.74 -47.93 63.24
CA VAL A 58 18.08 -47.92 64.70
C VAL A 58 19.29 -47.11 65.21
N ASN A 59 19.97 -46.34 64.37
CA ASN A 59 21.07 -45.43 64.74
C ASN A 59 21.03 -44.10 63.96
N ASP A 60 19.97 -43.81 63.18
CA ASP A 60 19.79 -42.58 62.39
C ASP A 60 18.50 -41.86 62.83
N PRO A 61 18.59 -40.85 63.72
CA PRO A 61 17.43 -40.19 64.32
C PRO A 61 16.64 -39.28 63.36
N THR A 62 16.77 -39.53 62.05
CA THR A 62 16.08 -38.82 60.99
C THR A 62 15.28 -39.74 60.06
N GLN A 63 15.38 -41.07 60.19
CA GLN A 63 14.69 -42.03 59.31
C GLN A 63 14.24 -43.30 60.04
N TRP A 64 12.96 -43.65 59.92
CA TRP A 64 12.34 -44.79 60.61
C TRP A 64 11.64 -45.79 59.67
N ALA A 65 11.34 -45.44 58.42
CA ALA A 65 10.55 -46.25 57.49
C ALA A 65 10.91 -46.01 56.01
N ASP A 66 10.78 -47.08 55.22
CA ASP A 66 10.90 -47.16 53.76
C ASP A 66 9.60 -47.84 53.28
N THR A 67 8.73 -47.09 52.60
CA THR A 67 7.38 -47.55 52.25
C THR A 67 7.32 -48.40 50.98
N ASP A 68 8.27 -48.29 50.05
CA ASP A 68 8.23 -49.03 48.76
C ASP A 68 9.43 -49.95 48.45
N GLY A 69 10.53 -49.82 49.19
CA GLY A 69 11.65 -50.76 49.24
C GLY A 69 12.88 -50.36 48.43
N ASP A 70 13.06 -49.08 48.12
CA ASP A 70 14.20 -48.56 47.34
C ASP A 70 15.44 -48.24 48.22
N GLY A 71 15.27 -48.12 49.53
CA GLY A 71 16.34 -47.84 50.50
C GLY A 71 16.60 -46.37 50.82
N TYR A 72 15.80 -45.44 50.30
CA TYR A 72 15.64 -44.08 50.82
C TYR A 72 14.52 -44.06 51.88
N GLY A 73 14.49 -43.02 52.71
CA GLY A 73 13.62 -42.98 53.89
C GLY A 73 12.49 -41.96 53.81
N ASP A 74 11.27 -42.41 54.13
CA ASP A 74 9.98 -41.70 54.03
C ASP A 74 9.97 -40.28 54.64
N ASN A 75 10.93 -39.93 55.50
CA ASN A 75 11.02 -38.63 56.14
C ASN A 75 11.77 -37.59 55.28
N GLY A 76 11.09 -37.06 54.26
CA GLY A 76 11.53 -35.96 53.40
C GLY A 76 11.77 -34.59 54.08
N THR A 77 12.11 -34.54 55.38
CA THR A 77 12.45 -33.27 56.05
C THR A 77 13.85 -32.80 55.70
N ILE A 78 13.98 -31.51 55.32
CA ILE A 78 15.25 -30.85 55.02
C ILE A 78 16.29 -31.12 56.12
N GLY A 79 17.36 -31.82 55.78
CA GLY A 79 18.45 -32.20 56.69
C GLY A 79 18.37 -33.60 57.29
N ALA A 80 17.39 -34.43 56.90
CA ALA A 80 17.42 -35.87 57.15
C ALA A 80 18.51 -36.58 56.32
N THR A 81 18.93 -37.76 56.76
CA THR A 81 19.81 -38.65 55.99
C THR A 81 19.01 -39.33 54.88
N ASN A 82 19.54 -39.33 53.65
CA ASN A 82 19.02 -40.09 52.50
C ASN A 82 17.47 -40.08 52.36
N PRO A 83 16.84 -38.88 52.36
CA PRO A 83 15.39 -38.75 52.29
C PRO A 83 14.82 -39.23 50.96
N ASP A 84 13.61 -39.76 51.03
CA ASP A 84 12.74 -40.03 49.89
C ASP A 84 11.68 -38.92 49.79
N PHE A 85 11.62 -38.27 48.62
CA PHE A 85 10.60 -37.28 48.27
C PHE A 85 9.41 -37.89 47.51
N PHE A 86 9.50 -39.16 47.08
CA PHE A 86 8.46 -39.92 46.37
C PHE A 86 8.08 -41.27 47.04
N PRO A 87 7.64 -41.34 48.33
CA PRO A 87 7.52 -42.59 49.14
C PRO A 87 6.49 -43.66 48.72
N PHE A 88 6.11 -43.70 47.45
CA PHE A 88 5.21 -44.68 46.85
C PHE A 88 5.64 -45.08 45.41
N ASN A 89 6.86 -44.73 44.97
CA ASN A 89 7.38 -45.03 43.64
C ASN A 89 8.92 -45.23 43.58
N ILE A 90 9.37 -46.39 44.06
CA ILE A 90 10.69 -47.09 43.99
C ILE A 90 11.63 -46.77 42.80
N ALA A 91 11.11 -46.18 41.72
CA ALA A 91 11.87 -45.66 40.60
C ALA A 91 12.62 -44.34 40.90
N ALA A 92 12.15 -43.52 41.84
CA ALA A 92 12.63 -42.16 42.11
C ALA A 92 12.64 -41.89 43.62
N ALA A 93 13.57 -41.05 44.09
CA ALA A 93 13.68 -40.68 45.51
C ALA A 93 14.23 -39.27 45.74
N ASP A 94 15.24 -38.85 44.95
CA ASP A 94 15.83 -37.51 45.04
C ASP A 94 14.98 -36.44 44.32
N ASP A 95 14.72 -35.33 45.01
CA ASP A 95 14.13 -34.06 44.54
C ASP A 95 14.85 -32.95 45.34
N ASN A 96 15.81 -32.28 44.71
CA ASN A 96 16.82 -31.47 45.40
C ASN A 96 16.38 -30.02 45.69
N ASP A 97 15.34 -29.50 45.03
CA ASP A 97 14.77 -28.17 45.26
C ASP A 97 13.27 -28.16 45.63
N SER A 98 12.65 -29.35 45.68
CA SER A 98 11.30 -29.62 46.20
C SER A 98 10.15 -29.10 45.32
N ASP A 99 10.29 -29.22 44.00
CA ASP A 99 9.25 -28.86 43.03
C ASP A 99 8.28 -30.01 42.69
N GLY A 100 8.68 -31.26 42.93
CA GLY A 100 7.90 -32.47 42.67
C GLY A 100 8.31 -33.24 41.40
N TYR A 101 9.36 -32.84 40.68
CA TYR A 101 10.00 -33.63 39.64
C TYR A 101 11.29 -34.30 40.18
N PRO A 102 11.51 -35.60 39.92
CA PRO A 102 12.72 -36.28 40.38
C PRO A 102 13.98 -35.92 39.57
N ASP A 103 15.06 -35.56 40.27
CA ASP A 103 16.41 -35.30 39.72
C ASP A 103 16.89 -36.45 38.80
N ARG A 104 16.58 -37.70 39.20
CA ARG A 104 17.14 -38.93 38.62
C ARG A 104 16.35 -40.17 39.00
N TRP A 105 16.52 -41.22 38.20
CA TRP A 105 16.03 -42.56 38.54
C TRP A 105 16.99 -43.29 39.50
N THR A 106 16.40 -44.05 40.43
CA THR A 106 17.09 -44.92 41.40
C THR A 106 17.69 -46.16 40.70
N SER A 107 18.48 -46.94 41.43
CA SER A 107 19.02 -48.21 40.90
C SER A 107 17.97 -49.32 40.67
N PHE A 108 16.73 -49.10 41.11
CA PHE A 108 15.61 -50.04 40.97
C PHE A 108 14.77 -49.78 39.71
N TYR A 109 14.93 -48.62 39.08
CA TYR A 109 14.25 -48.30 37.82
C TYR A 109 14.66 -49.28 36.71
N ASN A 110 13.68 -50.04 36.22
CA ASN A 110 13.84 -51.09 35.23
C ASN A 110 13.13 -50.78 33.90
N GLY A 111 12.66 -49.54 33.72
CA GLY A 111 11.81 -49.10 32.61
C GLY A 111 10.31 -49.02 32.91
N THR A 112 9.86 -49.22 34.16
CA THR A 112 8.47 -48.97 34.57
C THR A 112 8.36 -47.96 35.71
N ASN A 113 7.90 -46.75 35.43
CA ASN A 113 7.50 -45.71 36.39
C ASN A 113 6.00 -45.88 36.72
N ALA A 114 5.67 -46.47 37.88
CA ALA A 114 4.30 -46.91 38.18
C ALA A 114 3.28 -45.76 38.27
N LEU A 115 3.74 -44.56 38.63
CA LEU A 115 2.93 -43.33 38.73
C LEU A 115 3.08 -42.39 37.53
N GLY A 116 3.91 -42.72 36.53
CA GLY A 116 4.09 -41.90 35.33
C GLY A 116 4.94 -40.64 35.49
N LEU A 117 5.76 -40.55 36.55
CA LEU A 117 6.70 -39.43 36.75
C LEU A 117 7.61 -39.20 35.52
N ILE A 118 8.01 -37.96 35.31
CA ILE A 118 9.01 -37.51 34.33
C ILE A 118 10.24 -37.02 35.12
N LEU A 119 11.45 -37.09 34.57
CA LEU A 119 12.61 -36.49 35.23
C LEU A 119 12.58 -34.98 35.12
N ASP A 120 13.15 -34.31 36.12
CA ASP A 120 13.41 -32.88 36.07
C ASP A 120 14.51 -32.51 35.04
N GLY A 121 14.30 -31.39 34.34
CA GLY A 121 15.27 -30.72 33.47
C GLY A 121 16.19 -29.73 34.18
N CYS A 122 15.81 -29.21 35.35
CA CYS A 122 16.57 -28.21 36.13
C CYS A 122 16.91 -28.60 37.60
N PRO A 123 17.59 -29.75 37.93
CA PRO A 123 17.68 -30.38 39.29
C PRO A 123 18.30 -29.62 40.49
N ASN A 124 18.38 -28.29 40.45
CA ASN A 124 18.85 -27.40 41.50
C ASN A 124 18.10 -26.04 41.50
N VAL A 125 17.04 -25.88 40.70
CA VAL A 125 16.35 -24.61 40.42
C VAL A 125 14.84 -24.83 40.24
N TYR A 126 14.12 -25.03 41.36
CA TYR A 126 12.66 -25.15 41.48
C TYR A 126 11.86 -24.54 40.30
N GLY A 127 11.06 -25.37 39.65
CA GLY A 127 10.25 -24.97 38.50
C GLY A 127 8.76 -25.30 38.59
N THR A 128 8.07 -25.00 37.50
CA THR A 128 6.67 -25.43 37.26
C THR A 128 6.40 -25.82 35.80
N SER A 129 7.39 -25.68 34.91
CA SER A 129 7.26 -26.03 33.49
C SER A 129 6.91 -27.50 33.26
N THR A 130 6.35 -27.79 32.09
CA THR A 130 5.78 -29.09 31.71
C THR A 130 6.16 -29.57 30.29
N ASP A 131 6.56 -28.66 29.41
CA ASP A 131 7.08 -28.88 28.06
C ASP A 131 8.20 -27.83 27.80
N PRO A 132 9.12 -28.01 26.84
CA PRO A 132 9.77 -29.28 26.50
C PRO A 132 10.62 -29.84 27.66
N LEU A 133 10.85 -29.02 28.70
CA LEU A 133 11.82 -29.25 29.77
C LEU A 133 11.14 -29.06 31.13
N PRO A 134 10.50 -30.11 31.71
CA PRO A 134 9.73 -30.00 32.95
C PRO A 134 10.60 -29.71 34.18
N GLY A 135 10.02 -29.08 35.20
CA GLY A 135 10.70 -28.75 36.47
C GLY A 135 11.69 -27.58 36.38
N CYS A 136 11.67 -26.86 35.26
CA CYS A 136 12.41 -25.60 35.10
C CYS A 136 11.55 -24.38 35.47
N PRO A 137 12.19 -23.25 35.81
CA PRO A 137 11.50 -22.00 36.07
C PRO A 137 10.60 -21.57 34.90
N ASP A 138 9.39 -21.18 35.27
CA ASP A 138 8.26 -20.80 34.43
C ASP A 138 7.64 -19.58 35.15
N SER A 139 7.52 -18.45 34.46
CA SER A 139 7.27 -17.14 35.10
C SER A 139 5.81 -16.71 35.11
N ASP A 140 5.02 -17.18 34.14
CA ASP A 140 3.63 -16.76 33.92
C ASP A 140 2.62 -17.92 33.94
N LEU A 141 3.12 -19.17 33.98
CA LEU A 141 2.38 -20.41 34.21
C LEU A 141 1.57 -20.91 33.00
N ASP A 142 2.08 -20.66 31.78
CA ASP A 142 1.59 -21.28 30.54
C ASP A 142 1.95 -22.78 30.46
N GLY A 143 3.15 -23.16 30.88
CA GLY A 143 3.67 -24.52 30.91
C GLY A 143 5.01 -24.75 30.20
N TRP A 144 5.59 -23.75 29.52
CA TRP A 144 6.95 -23.77 28.98
C TRP A 144 8.00 -23.36 30.02
N ALA A 145 9.28 -23.50 29.70
CA ALA A 145 10.40 -23.12 30.57
C ALA A 145 11.04 -21.82 30.07
N ASN A 146 11.32 -20.87 30.97
CA ASN A 146 11.95 -19.56 30.70
C ASN A 146 13.27 -19.58 29.87
N THR A 147 13.83 -20.76 29.59
CA THR A 147 15.06 -21.00 28.82
C THR A 147 14.83 -21.50 27.39
N ASP A 148 13.61 -21.94 27.10
CA ASP A 148 13.19 -22.63 25.88
C ASP A 148 11.85 -22.06 25.38
N ASP A 149 11.51 -20.86 25.86
CA ASP A 149 10.31 -20.06 25.66
C ASP A 149 10.75 -18.68 25.17
N ASP A 150 10.22 -18.23 24.03
CA ASP A 150 10.59 -16.96 23.41
C ASP A 150 9.83 -15.76 24.00
N PHE A 151 8.74 -16.00 24.74
CA PHE A 151 7.92 -14.99 25.41
C PHE A 151 7.72 -15.21 26.94
N PRO A 152 8.77 -15.30 27.80
CA PRO A 152 8.66 -15.73 29.21
C PRO A 152 7.93 -14.81 30.21
N LEU A 153 7.01 -13.99 29.75
CA LEU A 153 6.13 -13.12 30.54
C LEU A 153 4.71 -12.98 29.92
N ASP A 154 4.40 -13.64 28.79
CA ASP A 154 3.06 -13.67 28.20
C ASP A 154 2.51 -15.10 28.12
N PRO A 155 1.60 -15.52 29.03
CA PRO A 155 1.09 -16.90 29.12
C PRO A 155 0.07 -17.23 28.02
N THR A 156 0.22 -16.63 26.84
CA THR A 156 -0.54 -16.91 25.63
C THR A 156 0.35 -17.12 24.40
N GLN A 157 1.66 -16.87 24.50
CA GLN A 157 2.68 -17.12 23.47
C GLN A 157 3.88 -17.83 24.09
N PHE A 158 4.61 -18.61 23.28
CA PHE A 158 5.72 -19.44 23.78
C PHE A 158 6.76 -19.85 22.71
N LEU A 159 6.55 -19.45 21.44
CA LEU A 159 7.44 -19.74 20.31
C LEU A 159 7.45 -18.55 19.34
N ASP A 160 8.65 -18.17 18.89
CA ASP A 160 8.93 -17.21 17.82
C ASP A 160 9.89 -17.90 16.82
N TYR A 161 9.36 -18.45 15.72
CA TYR A 161 10.15 -19.33 14.86
C TYR A 161 11.25 -18.62 14.05
N ASP A 162 11.07 -17.33 13.72
CA ASP A 162 12.01 -16.58 12.87
C ASP A 162 12.65 -15.33 13.52
N GLY A 163 12.14 -14.90 14.68
CA GLY A 163 12.77 -13.93 15.58
C GLY A 163 12.28 -12.50 15.44
N ASP A 164 11.05 -12.27 14.97
CA ASP A 164 10.49 -10.93 14.72
C ASP A 164 9.74 -10.32 15.94
N GLY A 165 9.40 -11.13 16.93
CA GLY A 165 8.68 -10.72 18.15
C GLY A 165 7.16 -10.84 18.09
N PHE A 166 6.59 -11.47 17.06
CA PHE A 166 5.21 -11.99 17.04
C PHE A 166 5.23 -13.50 17.31
N GLY A 167 4.14 -14.05 17.84
CA GLY A 167 4.15 -15.41 18.39
C GLY A 167 3.34 -16.43 17.59
N ASP A 168 3.93 -17.61 17.34
CA ASP A 168 3.38 -18.74 16.57
C ASP A 168 1.95 -19.17 16.97
N ASN A 169 1.54 -18.94 18.22
CA ASN A 169 0.25 -19.40 18.72
C ASN A 169 -0.89 -18.50 18.21
N ALA A 170 -1.52 -18.90 17.10
CA ALA A 170 -2.71 -18.29 16.51
C ALA A 170 -3.97 -18.19 17.42
N SER A 171 -3.86 -18.48 18.73
CA SER A 171 -4.88 -18.23 19.76
C SER A 171 -4.41 -17.31 20.91
N GLY A 172 -3.17 -16.81 20.85
CA GLY A 172 -2.61 -15.85 21.80
C GLY A 172 -2.96 -14.40 21.49
N ASN A 173 -2.35 -13.46 22.23
CA ASN A 173 -2.21 -12.07 21.77
C ASN A 173 -1.04 -11.96 20.77
N ASN A 174 -0.95 -10.86 20.03
CA ASN A 174 0.14 -10.57 19.09
C ASN A 174 0.57 -11.78 18.25
N ALA A 175 -0.43 -12.57 17.83
CA ALA A 175 -0.19 -13.82 17.15
C ALA A 175 0.18 -13.56 15.70
N ASP A 176 1.22 -14.25 15.25
CA ASP A 176 1.76 -14.09 13.92
C ASP A 176 0.84 -14.71 12.85
N ALA A 177 0.69 -13.99 11.74
CA ALA A 177 0.04 -14.43 10.52
C ALA A 177 0.98 -15.19 9.56
N CYS A 178 2.31 -15.01 9.66
CA CYS A 178 3.33 -15.60 8.79
C CYS A 178 4.48 -16.38 9.52
N PRO A 179 4.23 -17.46 10.32
CA PRO A 179 5.19 -18.08 11.28
C PRO A 179 6.46 -18.80 10.76
N PHE A 180 7.00 -18.36 9.63
CA PHE A 180 8.23 -18.84 9.01
C PHE A 180 8.97 -17.73 8.22
N GLN A 181 8.53 -16.46 8.30
CA GLN A 181 9.03 -15.34 7.51
C GLN A 181 8.89 -13.98 8.23
N TYR A 182 9.93 -13.63 9.00
CA TYR A 182 10.14 -12.35 9.72
C TYR A 182 9.39 -11.15 9.15
N GLY A 183 8.55 -10.53 9.98
CA GLY A 183 7.69 -9.41 9.63
C GLY A 183 7.71 -8.24 10.60
N VAL A 184 6.58 -7.54 10.65
CA VAL A 184 6.39 -6.31 11.45
C VAL A 184 4.94 -6.15 11.95
N MET A 185 4.72 -5.12 12.77
CA MET A 185 3.39 -4.64 13.13
C MET A 185 2.68 -4.09 11.90
N ASP A 186 1.42 -4.51 11.70
CA ASP A 186 0.58 -4.13 10.56
C ASP A 186 1.23 -4.37 9.18
N GLY A 187 1.97 -5.49 9.04
CA GLY A 187 2.49 -5.99 7.76
C GLY A 187 1.40 -6.45 6.79
N THR A 188 1.78 -6.66 5.52
CA THR A 188 0.87 -6.75 4.36
C THR A 188 -0.23 -7.81 4.51
N ASP A 189 0.14 -9.05 4.84
CA ASP A 189 -0.80 -10.17 5.09
C ASP A 189 -1.25 -10.26 6.56
N GLY A 190 -0.77 -9.36 7.43
CA GLY A 190 -1.09 -9.31 8.86
C GLY A 190 0.09 -8.94 9.76
N ASN A 191 -0.17 -8.91 11.06
CA ASN A 191 0.87 -8.72 12.08
C ASN A 191 1.83 -9.93 12.08
N GLY A 192 3.14 -9.65 12.05
CA GLY A 192 4.22 -10.64 11.90
C GLY A 192 4.46 -11.11 10.46
N CYS A 193 3.65 -10.65 9.49
CA CYS A 193 4.03 -10.74 8.08
C CYS A 193 4.96 -9.59 7.68
N PRO A 194 5.80 -9.78 6.64
CA PRO A 194 6.58 -8.69 6.06
C PRO A 194 5.69 -7.53 5.61
N LEU A 195 6.28 -6.34 5.56
CA LEU A 195 5.91 -5.39 4.51
C LEU A 195 6.52 -5.92 3.21
N VAL A 196 5.71 -6.68 2.46
CA VAL A 196 5.91 -6.83 1.03
C VAL A 196 5.55 -5.49 0.42
N ASN A 197 6.35 -4.96 -0.50
CA ASN A 197 5.89 -3.78 -1.21
C ASN A 197 4.65 -4.17 -2.04
N THR A 198 3.53 -3.49 -1.77
CA THR A 198 2.30 -3.59 -2.55
C THR A 198 1.93 -2.24 -3.13
N ASP A 199 2.92 -1.34 -3.21
CA ASP A 199 2.90 -0.30 -4.22
C ASP A 199 2.92 -1.03 -5.58
N ASP A 200 1.96 -0.62 -6.40
CA ASP A 200 1.45 -1.21 -7.64
C ASP A 200 1.08 0.06 -8.41
N LEU A 201 2.11 0.79 -8.85
CA LEU A 201 2.05 2.24 -9.08
C LEU A 201 1.07 2.63 -10.19
N ASP A 202 0.98 1.79 -11.21
CA ASP A 202 0.07 1.93 -12.35
C ASP A 202 -1.25 1.17 -12.16
N GLY A 203 -1.35 0.28 -11.16
CA GLY A 203 -2.55 -0.47 -10.80
C GLY A 203 -2.86 -1.66 -11.72
N ASP A 204 -1.88 -2.19 -12.44
CA ASP A 204 -2.06 -3.33 -13.35
C ASP A 204 -2.28 -4.68 -12.63
N GLY A 205 -1.86 -4.78 -11.36
CA GLY A 205 -1.91 -5.98 -10.53
C GLY A 205 -0.58 -6.74 -10.34
N ILE A 206 0.55 -6.14 -10.74
CA ILE A 206 1.92 -6.65 -10.64
C ILE A 206 2.77 -5.61 -9.88
N TYR A 207 3.13 -5.91 -8.63
CA TYR A 207 3.86 -4.99 -7.75
C TYR A 207 5.21 -4.51 -8.30
N ASP A 208 5.58 -3.25 -8.03
CA ASP A 208 6.79 -2.56 -8.53
C ASP A 208 8.09 -3.38 -8.41
N ASP A 209 8.23 -4.19 -7.36
CA ASP A 209 9.39 -5.04 -7.07
C ASP A 209 9.61 -6.18 -8.11
N ILE A 210 8.60 -6.50 -8.92
CA ILE A 210 8.60 -7.57 -9.92
C ILE A 210 8.06 -7.16 -11.30
N ASP A 211 7.47 -5.97 -11.41
CA ASP A 211 7.08 -5.37 -12.68
C ASP A 211 8.32 -4.99 -13.54
N SER A 212 8.11 -4.89 -14.86
CA SER A 212 9.09 -4.44 -15.86
C SER A 212 8.58 -3.29 -16.73
N CYS A 213 7.35 -2.81 -16.50
CA CYS A 213 6.62 -1.85 -17.32
C CYS A 213 5.77 -0.87 -16.45
N PRO A 214 6.39 -0.05 -15.57
CA PRO A 214 5.72 0.62 -14.42
C PRO A 214 4.84 1.85 -14.76
N ASP A 215 4.33 1.90 -15.98
CA ASP A 215 3.45 2.94 -16.54
C ASP A 215 2.33 2.26 -17.37
N THR A 216 1.88 1.07 -16.98
CA THR A 216 0.90 0.27 -17.73
C THR A 216 -0.52 0.81 -17.61
N PRO A 217 -1.24 1.09 -18.71
CA PRO A 217 -2.57 1.69 -18.62
C PRO A 217 -3.58 0.83 -17.84
N LEU A 218 -4.13 1.39 -16.77
CA LEU A 218 -5.16 0.80 -15.90
C LEU A 218 -6.20 -0.03 -16.66
N GLY A 219 -6.43 -1.26 -16.19
CA GLY A 219 -7.41 -2.19 -16.79
C GLY A 219 -6.94 -2.94 -18.03
N SER A 220 -5.72 -2.70 -18.53
CA SER A 220 -5.08 -3.50 -19.58
C SER A 220 -4.92 -4.97 -19.18
N THR A 221 -4.91 -5.88 -20.15
CA THR A 221 -4.56 -7.29 -19.89
C THR A 221 -3.05 -7.49 -20.02
N VAL A 222 -2.41 -7.64 -18.86
CA VAL A 222 -0.95 -7.70 -18.71
C VAL A 222 -0.39 -9.12 -18.69
N ASP A 223 0.92 -9.23 -18.86
CA ASP A 223 1.66 -10.50 -18.89
C ASP A 223 2.14 -10.95 -17.48
N SER A 224 3.17 -11.79 -17.35
CA SER A 224 3.75 -12.19 -16.05
C SER A 224 4.77 -11.20 -15.47
N THR A 225 4.94 -10.04 -16.10
CA THR A 225 5.97 -9.02 -15.86
C THR A 225 5.42 -7.60 -16.05
N GLY A 226 4.09 -7.45 -15.86
CA GLY A 226 3.29 -6.22 -15.93
C GLY A 226 3.10 -5.60 -17.32
N CYS A 227 3.96 -5.92 -18.29
CA CYS A 227 3.84 -5.37 -19.63
C CYS A 227 2.50 -5.74 -20.32
N SER A 228 1.71 -4.72 -20.69
CA SER A 228 0.58 -4.86 -21.60
C SER A 228 1.04 -5.17 -23.03
N THR A 229 0.14 -5.66 -23.88
CA THR A 229 0.46 -5.92 -25.30
C THR A 229 0.98 -4.71 -26.08
N SER A 230 0.69 -3.50 -25.58
CA SER A 230 1.13 -2.21 -26.13
C SER A 230 2.60 -1.88 -25.81
N GLN A 231 3.13 -2.33 -24.67
CA GLN A 231 4.51 -2.04 -24.23
C GLN A 231 5.51 -3.14 -24.64
N LEU A 232 5.03 -4.29 -25.13
CA LEU A 232 5.87 -5.33 -25.70
C LEU A 232 6.45 -4.89 -27.06
N ASP A 233 7.56 -5.53 -27.46
CA ASP A 233 8.18 -5.47 -28.78
C ASP A 233 8.10 -6.91 -29.34
N ASP A 234 7.24 -7.15 -30.34
CA ASP A 234 6.97 -8.50 -30.86
C ASP A 234 8.03 -9.01 -31.88
N ASP A 235 8.92 -8.16 -32.42
CA ASP A 235 9.90 -8.54 -33.46
C ASP A 235 11.39 -8.30 -33.14
N ASP A 236 11.71 -7.75 -31.95
CA ASP A 236 13.04 -7.41 -31.44
C ASP A 236 13.75 -6.31 -32.30
N ASP A 237 13.07 -5.21 -32.68
CA ASP A 237 13.69 -4.05 -33.34
C ASP A 237 14.04 -2.88 -32.40
N GLY A 238 13.34 -2.76 -31.26
CA GLY A 238 13.51 -1.70 -30.26
C GLY A 238 12.41 -0.63 -30.17
N ILE A 239 11.32 -0.75 -30.94
CA ILE A 239 10.10 0.08 -30.84
C ILE A 239 8.96 -0.74 -30.18
N SER A 240 8.03 -0.08 -29.48
CA SER A 240 6.91 -0.77 -28.83
C SER A 240 5.79 -1.09 -29.84
N ASN A 241 5.02 -2.17 -29.61
CA ASN A 241 3.85 -2.54 -30.40
C ASN A 241 2.76 -1.44 -30.50
N ALA A 242 2.81 -0.40 -29.67
CA ALA A 242 1.93 0.77 -29.74
C ALA A 242 2.49 1.91 -30.61
N ASP A 243 3.80 2.02 -30.72
CA ASP A 243 4.52 3.03 -31.52
C ASP A 243 4.97 2.50 -32.89
N ASP A 244 5.03 1.18 -33.05
CA ASP A 244 5.48 0.47 -34.24
C ASP A 244 4.40 0.39 -35.33
N VAL A 245 4.68 1.03 -36.47
CA VAL A 245 3.83 1.04 -37.67
C VAL A 245 4.13 -0.18 -38.58
N CYS A 246 5.20 -0.92 -38.27
CA CYS A 246 5.87 -1.90 -39.12
C CYS A 246 6.13 -3.30 -38.47
N PRO A 247 5.16 -3.94 -37.75
CA PRO A 247 5.32 -5.13 -36.87
C PRO A 247 5.56 -6.49 -37.58
N ASP A 248 6.41 -6.50 -38.58
CA ASP A 248 6.96 -7.67 -39.28
C ASP A 248 8.40 -7.34 -39.75
N THR A 249 9.06 -6.41 -39.05
CA THR A 249 10.43 -5.94 -39.30
C THR A 249 11.44 -7.05 -39.01
N ALA A 250 12.57 -7.00 -39.72
CA ALA A 250 13.57 -8.06 -39.68
C ALA A 250 14.59 -7.85 -38.55
N SER A 251 14.20 -8.13 -37.29
CA SER A 251 15.01 -8.28 -36.07
C SER A 251 16.52 -8.02 -36.23
N GLY A 252 16.99 -6.89 -35.69
CA GLY A 252 18.34 -6.37 -35.91
C GLY A 252 18.54 -5.66 -37.26
N ALA A 253 17.47 -5.21 -37.88
CA ALA A 253 17.47 -4.17 -38.91
C ALA A 253 17.91 -2.82 -38.30
N THR A 254 17.96 -1.77 -39.13
CA THR A 254 18.04 -0.39 -38.63
C THR A 254 16.78 0.34 -39.08
N VAL A 255 15.93 0.67 -38.12
CA VAL A 255 14.66 1.36 -38.30
C VAL A 255 14.77 2.85 -38.02
N ASP A 256 13.69 3.59 -38.23
CA ASP A 256 13.57 4.99 -37.82
C ASP A 256 12.87 5.11 -36.45
N THR A 257 11.91 6.02 -36.30
CA THR A 257 11.15 6.21 -35.05
C THR A 257 9.87 5.37 -34.98
N ASP A 258 9.47 4.80 -36.11
CA ASP A 258 8.11 4.29 -36.34
C ASP A 258 8.14 2.77 -36.62
N GLY A 259 9.22 2.09 -36.18
CA GLY A 259 9.53 0.66 -36.41
C GLY A 259 9.87 0.30 -37.87
N CYS A 260 9.91 1.28 -38.78
CA CYS A 260 10.00 0.99 -40.20
C CYS A 260 11.43 0.88 -40.74
N SER A 261 11.75 -0.26 -41.35
CA SER A 261 13.05 -0.43 -42.02
C SER A 261 13.15 0.36 -43.33
N SER A 262 14.39 0.64 -43.73
CA SER A 262 14.72 1.31 -45.01
C SER A 262 14.17 0.62 -46.27
N GLU A 263 13.76 -0.65 -46.17
CA GLU A 263 13.09 -1.38 -47.23
C GLU A 263 11.55 -1.20 -47.19
N GLN A 264 10.92 -1.26 -46.01
CA GLN A 264 9.47 -1.03 -45.81
C GLN A 264 9.05 0.38 -46.25
N LEU A 265 9.82 1.41 -45.89
CA LEU A 265 9.64 2.82 -46.27
C LEU A 265 9.70 3.12 -47.79
N THR A 266 9.82 2.08 -48.62
CA THR A 266 9.83 2.17 -50.10
C THR A 266 8.95 1.13 -50.78
N GLN A 267 8.15 0.38 -50.01
CA GLN A 267 7.18 -0.57 -50.54
C GLN A 267 5.83 0.14 -50.77
N ASP A 268 5.18 -0.22 -51.87
CA ASP A 268 3.93 0.33 -52.40
C ASP A 268 3.28 -0.89 -53.10
N THR A 269 2.23 -1.43 -52.50
CA THR A 269 1.72 -2.77 -52.80
C THR A 269 0.77 -2.81 -54.00
N ASP A 270 0.09 -1.71 -54.33
CA ASP A 270 -0.88 -1.62 -55.43
C ASP A 270 -0.53 -0.61 -56.55
N ASP A 271 0.63 0.08 -56.47
CA ASP A 271 1.13 1.13 -57.37
C ASP A 271 0.28 2.44 -57.33
N ASP A 272 -0.42 2.78 -56.23
CA ASP A 272 -1.27 3.98 -56.15
C ASP A 272 -0.50 5.30 -55.88
N GLY A 273 0.58 5.23 -55.09
CA GLY A 273 1.49 6.34 -54.80
C GLY A 273 1.62 6.76 -53.33
N VAL A 274 0.89 6.14 -52.41
CA VAL A 274 1.25 6.06 -50.97
C VAL A 274 2.19 4.85 -50.76
N VAL A 275 2.89 4.77 -49.63
CA VAL A 275 3.75 3.61 -49.28
C VAL A 275 3.09 2.80 -48.17
N ASP A 276 3.31 1.48 -48.16
CA ASP A 276 2.60 0.55 -47.26
C ASP A 276 2.52 0.99 -45.77
N PRO A 277 3.53 1.65 -45.15
CA PRO A 277 3.42 2.16 -43.78
C PRO A 277 2.58 3.45 -43.62
N ASP A 278 2.49 4.28 -44.67
CA ASP A 278 1.66 5.50 -44.71
C ASP A 278 0.21 5.19 -45.16
N ASP A 279 -0.08 3.94 -45.55
CA ASP A 279 -1.29 3.52 -46.28
C ASP A 279 -2.29 2.79 -45.38
N GLN A 280 -3.46 3.41 -45.17
CA GLN A 280 -4.57 2.85 -44.40
C GLN A 280 -5.46 1.90 -45.23
N CYS A 281 -5.25 1.83 -46.55
CA CYS A 281 -6.09 1.13 -47.50
C CYS A 281 -5.30 0.29 -48.56
N PRO A 282 -4.42 -0.68 -48.17
CA PRO A 282 -3.42 -1.32 -49.05
C PRO A 282 -3.94 -2.33 -50.10
N ASP A 283 -5.21 -2.20 -50.51
CA ASP A 283 -5.78 -2.83 -51.70
C ASP A 283 -6.65 -1.86 -52.54
N SER A 284 -6.26 -0.58 -52.53
CA SER A 284 -6.81 0.54 -53.30
C SER A 284 -6.92 0.20 -54.80
N THR A 285 -8.04 0.59 -55.44
CA THR A 285 -8.26 0.31 -56.89
C THR A 285 -8.84 1.46 -57.70
N GLY A 286 -9.07 2.60 -57.05
CA GLY A 286 -9.68 3.79 -57.62
C GLY A 286 -8.76 4.59 -58.53
N THR A 287 -9.12 5.87 -58.71
CA THR A 287 -8.26 6.88 -59.37
C THR A 287 -8.35 8.25 -58.69
N ASP A 288 -8.96 8.30 -57.50
CA ASP A 288 -9.11 9.45 -56.62
C ASP A 288 -8.76 8.95 -55.22
N ILE A 289 -7.45 8.94 -54.96
CA ILE A 289 -6.81 8.56 -53.70
C ILE A 289 -6.57 9.84 -52.91
N ASP A 290 -6.68 9.77 -51.59
CA ASP A 290 -6.50 10.93 -50.72
C ASP A 290 -5.04 11.10 -50.22
N ALA A 291 -4.83 11.27 -48.92
CA ALA A 291 -3.52 11.38 -48.29
C ALA A 291 -3.13 10.14 -47.45
N PHE A 292 -4.04 9.16 -47.34
CA PHE A 292 -3.93 7.97 -46.50
C PHE A 292 -4.08 6.66 -47.31
N GLY A 293 -3.96 6.73 -48.64
CA GLY A 293 -4.12 5.60 -49.57
C GLY A 293 -5.58 5.23 -49.91
N CYS A 294 -6.56 5.85 -49.26
CA CYS A 294 -7.95 5.41 -49.36
C CYS A 294 -8.69 5.97 -50.59
N ASP A 295 -9.30 5.08 -51.38
CA ASP A 295 -10.05 5.45 -52.58
C ASP A 295 -11.49 5.94 -52.29
N GLU A 296 -12.24 6.34 -53.31
CA GLU A 296 -13.62 6.87 -53.18
C GLU A 296 -14.65 5.85 -52.65
N PHE A 297 -14.26 4.59 -52.39
CA PHE A 297 -15.10 3.53 -51.84
C PHE A 297 -14.56 2.93 -50.53
N GLN A 298 -13.46 3.46 -49.99
CA GLN A 298 -12.83 2.99 -48.73
C GLN A 298 -12.86 4.04 -47.61
N ARG A 299 -12.81 5.35 -47.94
CA ARG A 299 -12.82 6.46 -46.96
C ARG A 299 -14.07 6.50 -46.09
N ASP A 300 -13.88 6.65 -44.78
CA ASP A 300 -14.87 6.85 -43.73
C ASP A 300 -14.32 7.96 -42.80
N SER A 301 -14.89 9.17 -42.87
CA SER A 301 -14.31 10.38 -42.24
C SER A 301 -14.59 10.55 -40.75
N ASP A 302 -15.59 9.88 -40.20
CA ASP A 302 -16.04 9.96 -38.80
C ASP A 302 -15.99 8.61 -38.06
N GLY A 303 -15.73 7.51 -38.76
CA GLY A 303 -15.50 6.19 -38.18
C GLY A 303 -16.78 5.44 -37.81
N ASP A 304 -17.92 5.80 -38.41
CA ASP A 304 -19.23 5.23 -38.08
C ASP A 304 -19.48 3.85 -38.74
N GLY A 305 -18.66 3.48 -39.72
CA GLY A 305 -18.75 2.24 -40.49
C GLY A 305 -19.43 2.40 -41.86
N VAL A 306 -19.78 3.62 -42.28
CA VAL A 306 -20.39 3.96 -43.57
C VAL A 306 -19.52 4.96 -44.34
N VAL A 307 -18.91 4.47 -45.42
CA VAL A 307 -18.00 5.27 -46.25
C VAL A 307 -18.61 6.57 -46.79
N ASP A 308 -17.80 7.63 -46.87
CA ASP A 308 -18.10 9.03 -47.29
C ASP A 308 -19.06 9.19 -48.48
N ASN A 309 -19.05 8.21 -49.40
CA ASN A 309 -19.73 8.24 -50.69
C ASN A 309 -21.17 7.68 -50.63
N ASP A 310 -21.50 6.89 -49.59
CA ASP A 310 -22.86 6.42 -49.26
C ASP A 310 -23.41 7.09 -47.97
N ASP A 311 -22.55 7.66 -47.11
CA ASP A 311 -22.93 8.49 -45.96
C ASP A 311 -23.70 9.79 -46.35
N ASN A 312 -24.55 10.26 -45.43
CA ASN A 312 -25.28 11.53 -45.50
C ASN A 312 -25.21 12.35 -44.19
N CYS A 313 -24.46 11.92 -43.18
CA CYS A 313 -24.39 12.42 -41.81
C CYS A 313 -22.93 12.44 -41.25
N PRO A 314 -21.92 13.01 -41.95
CA PRO A 314 -20.50 12.86 -41.62
C PRO A 314 -20.11 13.69 -40.39
N GLY A 315 -20.16 13.03 -39.24
CA GLY A 315 -20.11 13.57 -37.89
C GLY A 315 -21.00 12.80 -36.91
N THR A 316 -21.38 11.55 -37.22
CA THR A 316 -21.91 10.60 -36.25
C THR A 316 -20.74 10.02 -35.45
N LEU A 317 -20.92 9.81 -34.15
CA LEU A 317 -19.86 9.28 -33.30
C LEU A 317 -19.62 7.79 -33.59
N ALA A 318 -18.37 7.42 -33.84
CA ALA A 318 -17.95 6.03 -33.99
C ALA A 318 -18.47 5.13 -32.84
N GLY A 319 -18.81 3.89 -33.17
CA GLY A 319 -19.38 2.91 -32.23
C GLY A 319 -20.89 3.04 -32.01
N TYR A 320 -21.51 4.20 -32.25
CA TYR A 320 -22.97 4.31 -32.21
C TYR A 320 -23.63 3.50 -33.34
N PRO A 321 -24.84 2.96 -33.13
CA PRO A 321 -25.55 2.22 -34.16
C PRO A 321 -26.12 3.14 -35.24
N VAL A 322 -25.57 3.07 -36.44
CA VAL A 322 -25.98 3.89 -37.60
C VAL A 322 -26.82 3.13 -38.61
N ASP A 323 -27.63 3.86 -39.39
CA ASP A 323 -28.40 3.30 -40.49
C ASP A 323 -27.56 3.14 -41.78
N SER A 324 -28.17 2.67 -42.87
CA SER A 324 -27.42 2.42 -44.12
C SER A 324 -27.08 3.69 -44.92
N VAL A 325 -27.05 4.87 -44.30
CA VAL A 325 -26.57 6.15 -44.85
C VAL A 325 -25.83 6.99 -43.78
N GLY A 326 -25.19 6.35 -42.80
CA GLY A 326 -24.33 6.95 -41.76
C GLY A 326 -25.07 7.84 -40.75
N CYS A 327 -26.40 7.78 -40.73
CA CYS A 327 -27.20 8.56 -39.79
C CYS A 327 -27.60 7.68 -38.60
N LEU A 328 -27.32 8.16 -37.39
CA LEU A 328 -27.72 7.55 -36.10
C LEU A 328 -29.12 6.89 -36.14
N ASP A 329 -29.19 5.56 -36.00
CA ASP A 329 -30.47 4.86 -35.93
C ASP A 329 -31.05 4.98 -34.52
N GLU A 330 -31.85 6.03 -34.29
CA GLU A 330 -32.66 6.25 -33.08
C GLU A 330 -33.44 5.01 -32.62
N SER A 331 -33.70 4.02 -33.50
CA SER A 331 -34.40 2.77 -33.15
C SER A 331 -33.49 1.64 -32.67
N GLN A 332 -32.17 1.78 -32.77
CA GLN A 332 -31.23 0.90 -32.08
C GLN A 332 -30.87 1.38 -30.67
N LEU A 333 -30.89 2.69 -30.37
CA LEU A 333 -30.65 3.20 -28.99
C LEU A 333 -31.74 2.76 -27.98
N ASP A 334 -32.87 2.24 -28.45
CA ASP A 334 -33.87 1.50 -27.65
C ASP A 334 -33.36 0.11 -27.16
N GLN A 335 -32.09 -0.24 -27.45
CA GLN A 335 -31.40 -1.46 -26.99
C GLN A 335 -30.21 -1.12 -26.10
N ASP A 336 -29.95 -2.07 -25.21
CA ASP A 336 -28.82 -2.27 -24.31
C ASP A 336 -27.59 -2.59 -25.18
N LEU A 337 -26.64 -1.63 -25.31
CA LEU A 337 -25.56 -1.63 -26.32
C LEU A 337 -24.28 -2.29 -25.80
N ASP A 338 -23.84 -1.86 -24.63
CA ASP A 338 -22.70 -2.35 -23.84
C ASP A 338 -23.04 -3.63 -23.03
N GLY A 339 -24.26 -3.73 -22.47
CA GLY A 339 -24.76 -4.90 -21.76
C GLY A 339 -25.06 -4.73 -20.27
N ASP A 340 -25.06 -3.49 -19.73
CA ASP A 340 -25.27 -3.21 -18.30
C ASP A 340 -26.72 -3.47 -17.82
N GLY A 341 -27.70 -3.37 -18.73
CA GLY A 341 -29.13 -3.55 -18.48
C GLY A 341 -29.97 -2.27 -18.41
N TYR A 342 -29.37 -1.11 -18.60
CA TYR A 342 -30.04 0.15 -18.95
C TYR A 342 -30.15 0.23 -20.49
N SER A 343 -30.84 1.26 -21.02
CA SER A 343 -31.05 1.51 -22.47
C SER A 343 -32.14 2.54 -22.72
N GLY A 344 -32.13 3.10 -23.94
CA GLY A 344 -33.09 4.09 -24.40
C GLY A 344 -32.64 5.50 -24.05
N ASN A 345 -32.93 6.44 -24.96
CA ASN A 345 -32.62 7.88 -24.82
C ASN A 345 -32.77 8.38 -23.37
N TYR A 346 -31.67 8.85 -22.78
CA TYR A 346 -31.64 9.47 -21.45
C TYR A 346 -32.76 10.51 -21.23
N THR A 347 -33.52 10.35 -20.16
CA THR A 347 -34.58 11.29 -19.76
C THR A 347 -34.58 11.52 -18.25
N TYR A 348 -34.76 12.77 -17.86
CA TYR A 348 -34.73 13.21 -16.47
C TYR A 348 -35.66 14.41 -16.27
N THR A 349 -35.83 14.82 -15.01
CA THR A 349 -36.48 16.08 -14.63
C THR A 349 -35.57 16.88 -13.72
N ILE A 350 -35.41 18.17 -13.98
CA ILE A 350 -34.56 19.03 -13.16
C ILE A 350 -35.30 19.44 -11.89
N ASP A 351 -34.71 19.21 -10.71
CA ASP A 351 -35.25 19.73 -9.45
C ASP A 351 -35.06 21.25 -9.37
N PRO A 352 -36.12 22.04 -9.09
CA PRO A 352 -36.03 23.49 -9.07
C PRO A 352 -35.50 24.08 -7.75
N GLU A 353 -35.03 23.28 -6.78
CA GLU A 353 -34.41 23.73 -5.53
C GLU A 353 -32.91 23.38 -5.46
N SER A 354 -32.46 22.20 -5.93
CA SER A 354 -31.02 21.87 -6.09
C SER A 354 -30.45 22.17 -7.48
N GLY A 355 -31.21 21.91 -8.55
CA GLY A 355 -30.72 21.94 -9.94
C GLY A 355 -30.41 20.56 -10.54
N LEU A 356 -30.38 19.51 -9.71
CA LEU A 356 -30.00 18.14 -10.09
C LEU A 356 -31.06 17.43 -10.97
N LYS A 357 -30.62 16.43 -11.71
CA LYS A 357 -31.40 15.54 -12.58
C LYS A 357 -32.02 14.41 -11.77
N ILE A 358 -33.31 14.56 -11.46
CA ILE A 358 -34.12 13.62 -10.69
C ILE A 358 -35.17 12.91 -11.55
N GLU A 359 -35.68 11.77 -11.09
CA GLU A 359 -36.52 10.84 -11.88
C GLU A 359 -35.82 10.39 -13.18
N GLN A 360 -34.48 10.17 -13.13
CA GLN A 360 -33.67 9.64 -14.24
C GLN A 360 -34.22 8.30 -14.77
N ALA A 361 -34.24 8.13 -16.10
CA ALA A 361 -34.62 6.91 -16.80
C ALA A 361 -34.15 6.92 -18.27
N GLY A 362 -33.78 5.75 -18.79
CA GLY A 362 -32.93 5.65 -19.96
C GLY A 362 -31.48 5.48 -19.50
N ASP A 363 -30.55 5.82 -20.37
CA ASP A 363 -29.12 5.62 -20.19
C ASP A 363 -28.35 6.84 -20.73
N ALA A 364 -27.44 7.37 -19.91
CA ALA A 364 -26.63 8.57 -20.18
C ALA A 364 -25.32 8.29 -20.94
N PHE A 365 -24.80 7.06 -20.91
CA PHE A 365 -23.47 6.69 -21.41
C PHE A 365 -23.51 5.45 -22.33
N PRO A 366 -24.19 5.48 -23.50
CA PRO A 366 -24.65 4.28 -24.21
C PRO A 366 -23.58 3.46 -24.96
N LEU A 367 -22.33 3.54 -24.53
CA LEU A 367 -21.16 2.78 -25.00
C LEU A 367 -20.26 2.32 -23.83
N ASP A 368 -20.55 2.73 -22.59
CA ASP A 368 -19.81 2.42 -21.37
C ASP A 368 -20.74 1.62 -20.44
N GLY A 369 -20.53 0.30 -20.39
CA GLY A 369 -21.33 -0.61 -19.57
C GLY A 369 -21.01 -0.57 -18.07
N THR A 370 -20.33 0.47 -17.59
CA THR A 370 -20.04 0.70 -16.18
C THR A 370 -20.78 1.93 -15.63
N GLN A 371 -21.19 2.88 -16.48
CA GLN A 371 -21.95 4.08 -16.14
C GLN A 371 -23.28 4.16 -16.89
N TRP A 372 -24.29 4.80 -16.30
CA TRP A 372 -25.64 4.90 -16.90
C TRP A 372 -26.46 6.11 -16.45
N PHE A 373 -26.06 6.77 -15.37
CA PHE A 373 -26.68 7.96 -14.79
C PHE A 373 -25.61 9.01 -14.49
N ASP A 374 -26.01 10.27 -14.51
CA ASP A 374 -25.18 11.46 -14.31
C ASP A 374 -26.14 12.49 -13.68
N GLN A 375 -25.94 12.84 -12.41
CA GLN A 375 -26.97 13.52 -11.60
C GLN A 375 -26.93 15.05 -11.66
N ASP A 376 -25.79 15.71 -11.84
CA ASP A 376 -25.75 17.18 -11.97
C ASP A 376 -25.58 17.66 -13.41
N GLY A 377 -24.82 16.96 -14.24
CA GLY A 377 -24.60 17.25 -15.66
C GLY A 377 -23.19 17.64 -16.07
N ASP A 378 -22.17 17.31 -15.28
CA ASP A 378 -20.76 17.54 -15.68
C ASP A 378 -20.28 16.60 -16.80
N GLY A 379 -20.66 15.32 -16.76
CA GLY A 379 -20.27 14.29 -17.70
C GLY A 379 -19.56 13.08 -17.09
N PHE A 380 -19.42 13.00 -15.77
CA PHE A 380 -18.99 11.80 -15.05
C PHE A 380 -20.19 10.98 -14.54
N GLY A 381 -19.96 9.74 -14.13
CA GLY A 381 -21.03 8.76 -13.90
C GLY A 381 -21.34 8.47 -12.43
N ASP A 382 -22.64 8.46 -12.09
CA ASP A 382 -23.20 8.23 -10.74
C ASP A 382 -22.82 6.86 -10.11
N ASN A 383 -22.24 5.90 -10.85
CA ASN A 383 -21.98 4.54 -10.36
C ASN A 383 -20.57 4.38 -9.75
N PRO A 384 -20.44 4.21 -8.42
CA PRO A 384 -19.15 4.09 -7.74
C PRO A 384 -18.45 2.73 -7.92
N ASP A 385 -19.09 1.77 -8.61
CA ASP A 385 -18.48 0.50 -9.01
C ASP A 385 -17.99 0.53 -10.49
N GLY A 386 -18.04 1.69 -11.17
CA GLY A 386 -17.64 1.88 -12.57
C GLY A 386 -16.29 2.60 -12.77
N ASP A 387 -15.85 2.75 -14.02
CA ASP A 387 -14.70 3.60 -14.36
C ASP A 387 -15.10 5.09 -14.40
N ASN A 388 -14.11 5.97 -14.20
CA ASN A 388 -14.26 7.43 -14.08
C ASN A 388 -15.47 7.88 -13.24
N ALA A 389 -15.75 7.13 -12.16
CA ALA A 389 -16.92 7.31 -11.33
C ALA A 389 -16.89 8.64 -10.58
N ASP A 390 -18.01 9.35 -10.63
CA ASP A 390 -18.19 10.63 -9.97
C ASP A 390 -18.18 10.46 -8.43
N PHE A 391 -17.25 11.17 -7.79
CA PHE A 391 -17.09 11.22 -6.33
C PHE A 391 -17.99 12.30 -5.69
N CYS A 392 -18.48 13.26 -6.46
CA CYS A 392 -19.35 14.36 -6.07
C CYS A 392 -20.77 14.41 -6.74
N PRO A 393 -21.59 13.33 -6.86
CA PRO A 393 -22.91 13.33 -7.56
C PRO A 393 -24.06 14.25 -7.08
N GLU A 394 -23.78 15.28 -6.30
CA GLU A 394 -24.70 16.39 -6.01
C GLU A 394 -24.06 17.79 -6.30
N GLU A 395 -22.85 17.86 -6.90
CA GLU A 395 -22.03 19.08 -7.07
C GLU A 395 -21.12 19.06 -8.32
N PHE A 396 -21.70 19.44 -9.48
CA PHE A 396 -21.04 19.59 -10.79
C PHE A 396 -19.56 19.95 -10.71
N GLY A 397 -18.70 19.06 -11.18
CA GLY A 397 -17.26 19.23 -11.20
C GLY A 397 -16.66 19.44 -12.57
N THR A 398 -15.33 19.49 -12.58
CA THR A 398 -14.50 19.27 -13.78
C THR A 398 -13.22 18.49 -13.49
N SER A 399 -12.96 18.09 -12.24
CA SER A 399 -11.77 17.30 -11.86
C SER A 399 -11.73 15.94 -12.55
N TYR A 400 -10.54 15.55 -13.01
CA TYR A 400 -10.30 14.34 -13.81
C TYR A 400 -8.93 13.69 -13.59
N LEU A 401 -8.02 14.32 -12.83
CA LEU A 401 -6.65 13.82 -12.64
C LEU A 401 -6.51 12.87 -11.43
N ASP A 402 -7.31 13.04 -10.38
CA ASP A 402 -7.30 12.15 -9.22
C ASP A 402 -8.44 11.12 -9.30
N SER A 403 -8.09 9.84 -9.45
CA SER A 403 -9.02 8.71 -9.60
C SER A 403 -9.97 8.47 -8.42
N LEU A 404 -9.75 9.14 -7.29
CA LEU A 404 -10.60 9.09 -6.09
C LEU A 404 -11.29 10.44 -5.81
N GLU A 405 -11.24 11.39 -6.74
CA GLU A 405 -11.84 12.74 -6.60
C GLU A 405 -12.37 13.31 -7.94
N ILE A 406 -12.63 12.44 -8.94
CA ILE A 406 -13.26 12.75 -10.24
C ILE A 406 -14.67 13.32 -10.03
N GLY A 407 -15.11 14.23 -10.91
CA GLY A 407 -16.46 14.81 -10.89
C GLY A 407 -16.70 15.86 -9.80
N CYS A 408 -15.64 16.26 -9.09
CA CYS A 408 -15.70 17.28 -8.05
C CYS A 408 -15.33 18.67 -8.57
N PHE A 409 -15.74 19.70 -7.81
CA PHE A 409 -15.40 21.09 -8.10
C PHE A 409 -13.86 21.28 -8.19
N ASP A 410 -13.47 21.95 -9.27
CA ASP A 410 -12.12 22.16 -9.80
C ASP A 410 -12.08 23.60 -10.35
N ASP A 411 -10.97 24.31 -10.11
CA ASP A 411 -10.80 25.69 -10.57
C ASP A 411 -10.26 25.80 -12.01
N GLY A 412 -9.80 24.68 -12.59
CA GLY A 412 -9.47 24.51 -13.99
C GLY A 412 -8.11 23.83 -14.29
N ASP A 413 -7.45 23.23 -13.30
CA ASP A 413 -6.25 22.41 -13.53
C ASP A 413 -6.53 20.89 -13.63
N GLY A 414 -7.67 20.43 -13.09
CA GLY A 414 -8.10 19.03 -13.13
C GLY A 414 -7.99 18.27 -11.81
N TRP A 415 -7.44 18.87 -10.76
CA TRP A 415 -7.53 18.40 -9.37
C TRP A 415 -8.80 18.96 -8.69
N ALA A 416 -9.19 18.41 -7.55
CA ALA A 416 -10.35 18.87 -6.81
C ALA A 416 -9.97 19.87 -5.69
N ASP A 417 -10.55 21.08 -5.70
CA ASP A 417 -10.45 22.09 -4.63
C ASP A 417 -10.80 21.51 -3.24
N ASN A 418 -11.73 20.55 -3.23
CA ASN A 418 -12.30 19.99 -2.02
C ASN A 418 -11.42 18.88 -1.43
N TRP A 419 -11.61 18.61 -0.14
CA TRP A 419 -10.92 17.56 0.64
C TRP A 419 -9.40 17.73 0.86
N GLY A 420 -8.69 18.49 0.02
CA GLY A 420 -7.33 19.01 0.30
C GLY A 420 -6.17 18.15 -0.24
N ARG A 421 -6.40 17.45 -1.36
CA ARG A 421 -5.33 16.85 -2.15
C ARG A 421 -4.67 17.86 -3.07
N ASP A 422 -5.45 18.71 -3.72
CA ASP A 422 -4.98 20.04 -4.07
C ASP A 422 -4.54 20.80 -2.80
N LYS A 423 -3.46 21.58 -2.93
CA LYS A 423 -2.82 22.39 -1.89
C LYS A 423 -3.12 23.89 -2.03
N PHE A 424 -3.57 24.38 -3.19
CA PHE A 424 -3.87 25.79 -3.46
C PHE A 424 -5.28 26.09 -4.02
N PRO A 425 -6.39 25.54 -3.46
CA PRO A 425 -7.74 25.73 -4.02
C PRO A 425 -8.09 27.16 -4.41
N GLY A 426 -8.36 27.38 -5.71
CA GLY A 426 -8.58 28.68 -6.34
C GLY A 426 -7.36 29.28 -7.07
N ASP A 427 -6.36 28.47 -7.40
CA ASP A 427 -5.22 28.78 -8.26
C ASP A 427 -4.80 27.58 -9.14
N ALA A 428 -5.52 27.41 -10.27
CA ALA A 428 -5.29 26.51 -11.42
C ALA A 428 -3.88 26.54 -12.09
N THR A 429 -2.86 26.97 -11.36
CA THR A 429 -1.46 26.90 -11.73
C THR A 429 -0.60 26.13 -10.72
N GLN A 430 -1.14 25.77 -9.55
CA GLN A 430 -0.44 25.08 -8.47
C GLN A 430 -1.38 24.08 -7.78
N TRP A 431 -1.10 22.78 -7.89
CA TRP A 431 -1.89 21.73 -7.21
C TRP A 431 -1.14 21.04 -6.06
N ASN A 432 0.20 21.03 -6.07
CA ASN A 432 1.01 20.32 -5.09
C ASN A 432 2.04 21.22 -4.37
N ASP A 433 2.29 20.88 -3.10
CA ASP A 433 3.24 21.48 -2.15
C ASP A 433 3.94 20.29 -1.48
N SER A 434 5.08 19.88 -2.04
CA SER A 434 5.76 18.63 -1.66
C SER A 434 6.47 18.69 -0.31
N ASP A 435 6.82 19.87 0.21
CA ASP A 435 7.57 20.02 1.46
C ASP A 435 6.81 20.70 2.62
N GLY A 436 5.69 21.36 2.32
CA GLY A 436 4.76 21.95 3.27
C GLY A 436 5.11 23.37 3.72
N ASP A 437 5.81 24.16 2.90
CA ASP A 437 6.14 25.55 3.19
C ASP A 437 5.07 26.58 2.77
N GLY A 438 4.22 26.24 1.80
CA GLY A 438 3.17 27.09 1.22
C GLY A 438 3.54 27.83 -0.08
N TYR A 439 4.60 27.43 -0.77
CA TYR A 439 4.84 27.65 -2.21
C TYR A 439 4.56 26.35 -2.96
N GLY A 440 4.19 26.44 -4.23
CA GLY A 440 3.77 25.27 -5.01
C GLY A 440 4.87 24.76 -5.97
N ASP A 441 4.91 23.45 -6.17
CA ASP A 441 5.98 22.73 -6.89
C ASP A 441 6.23 23.20 -8.34
N ASN A 442 5.17 23.64 -9.03
CA ASN A 442 5.23 24.14 -10.40
C ASN A 442 5.98 25.48 -10.47
N TRP A 443 6.73 25.73 -11.55
CA TRP A 443 7.53 26.94 -11.68
C TRP A 443 7.27 27.74 -12.96
N ASN A 444 7.26 29.07 -12.82
CA ASN A 444 6.97 29.99 -13.93
C ASN A 444 8.23 30.61 -14.58
N ASN A 445 9.41 30.45 -13.98
CA ASN A 445 10.62 31.20 -14.33
C ASN A 445 11.61 30.36 -15.15
N PRO A 446 11.82 30.65 -16.46
CA PRO A 446 12.75 29.89 -17.29
C PRO A 446 14.22 29.95 -16.86
N GLU A 447 14.60 30.90 -15.99
CA GLU A 447 15.96 30.99 -15.45
C GLU A 447 16.25 29.85 -14.44
N TRP A 448 15.22 29.23 -13.85
CA TRP A 448 15.36 28.10 -12.92
C TRP A 448 15.53 26.74 -13.65
N ASN A 449 15.20 26.64 -14.94
CA ASN A 449 15.37 25.42 -15.75
C ASN A 449 16.83 24.94 -15.86
N SER A 450 17.82 25.76 -15.49
CA SER A 450 19.23 25.37 -15.43
C SER A 450 19.74 25.00 -14.03
N SER A 451 18.88 25.10 -13.00
CA SER A 451 19.21 24.78 -11.61
C SER A 451 18.26 23.77 -10.95
N ARG A 452 17.10 23.47 -11.58
CA ARG A 452 16.25 22.34 -11.17
C ARG A 452 16.88 21.02 -11.58
N ASP A 453 16.73 20.02 -10.72
CA ASP A 453 17.04 18.63 -11.02
C ASP A 453 15.93 17.99 -11.88
N SER A 454 16.19 16.83 -12.49
CA SER A 454 15.11 16.01 -13.09
C SER A 454 14.17 15.43 -12.05
N ASP A 455 14.71 15.20 -10.85
CA ASP A 455 14.08 14.43 -9.78
C ASP A 455 13.27 15.33 -8.82
N TRP A 456 12.91 16.55 -9.25
CA TRP A 456 12.18 17.54 -8.45
C TRP A 456 10.73 17.71 -8.93
N PRO A 457 9.73 17.60 -8.03
CA PRO A 457 8.31 17.53 -8.39
C PRO A 457 7.75 18.85 -8.94
N GLY A 458 6.64 18.77 -9.69
CA GLY A 458 5.99 19.89 -10.38
C GLY A 458 6.49 20.11 -11.82
N GLU A 459 5.84 21.00 -12.56
CA GLU A 459 6.14 21.30 -13.97
C GLU A 459 6.22 22.81 -14.31
N PHE A 460 6.58 23.14 -15.56
CA PHE A 460 6.72 24.53 -16.01
C PHE A 460 5.37 25.16 -16.43
N VAL A 461 4.64 25.70 -15.46
CA VAL A 461 3.35 26.38 -15.71
C VAL A 461 3.54 27.87 -16.03
N PRO A 462 3.14 28.36 -17.22
CA PRO A 462 3.33 29.76 -17.59
C PRO A 462 2.48 30.73 -16.73
N ASN A 463 3.17 31.61 -15.99
CA ASN A 463 2.61 32.58 -15.04
C ASN A 463 2.07 32.01 -13.71
N ALA A 464 2.52 30.81 -13.30
CA ALA A 464 2.14 30.23 -12.01
C ALA A 464 2.34 31.19 -10.81
N LEU A 465 1.44 31.17 -9.82
CA LEU A 465 1.54 32.05 -8.64
C LEU A 465 2.18 31.30 -7.47
N VAL A 466 2.91 32.00 -6.59
CA VAL A 466 3.71 31.41 -5.51
C VAL A 466 4.54 30.15 -5.90
N PRO A 467 5.25 30.16 -7.05
CA PRO A 467 6.04 29.00 -7.49
C PRO A 467 7.27 28.79 -6.60
N ASP A 468 7.60 27.54 -6.32
CA ASP A 468 8.81 27.17 -5.59
C ASP A 468 10.01 26.89 -6.52
N LYS A 469 11.19 27.32 -6.06
CA LYS A 469 12.50 27.02 -6.61
C LYS A 469 13.16 25.80 -5.95
N CYS A 470 12.71 25.36 -4.78
CA CYS A 470 13.35 24.36 -3.93
C CYS A 470 12.39 23.26 -3.36
N PRO A 471 11.50 22.61 -4.16
CA PRO A 471 10.31 21.84 -3.70
C PRO A 471 10.59 20.46 -3.06
N ASN A 472 11.64 20.40 -2.25
CA ASN A 472 12.09 19.27 -1.45
C ASN A 472 12.72 19.77 -0.13
N SER A 473 12.47 21.04 0.26
CA SER A 473 13.08 21.76 1.37
C SER A 473 12.31 21.48 2.68
N PRO A 474 12.81 20.67 3.63
CA PRO A 474 12.01 20.16 4.75
C PRO A 474 11.78 21.20 5.88
N THR A 475 11.56 22.48 5.54
CA THR A 475 11.46 23.60 6.49
C THR A 475 10.52 24.71 5.98
N SER A 476 9.40 24.90 6.68
CA SER A 476 8.47 26.05 6.51
C SER A 476 9.03 27.38 7.06
N ASN A 477 10.25 27.72 6.67
CA ASN A 477 10.98 28.94 7.05
C ASN A 477 11.95 29.34 5.93
N VAL A 478 11.37 29.53 4.75
CA VAL A 478 12.03 29.83 3.48
C VAL A 478 12.25 31.33 3.29
N ASP A 479 12.31 31.81 2.05
CA ASP A 479 12.35 33.23 1.69
C ASP A 479 11.23 33.65 0.70
N GLU A 480 11.57 34.36 -0.38
CA GLU A 480 10.63 34.89 -1.38
C GLU A 480 10.61 34.03 -2.66
N ASP A 481 11.55 33.07 -2.80
CA ASP A 481 11.64 32.08 -3.88
C ASP A 481 11.40 30.63 -3.38
N GLY A 482 10.78 30.45 -2.20
CA GLY A 482 10.52 29.13 -1.58
C GLY A 482 11.76 28.35 -1.07
N CYS A 483 12.98 28.88 -1.22
CA CYS A 483 14.17 28.18 -0.71
C CYS A 483 14.42 28.33 0.80
N SER A 484 14.68 27.21 1.46
CA SER A 484 15.25 27.18 2.81
C SER A 484 16.63 27.83 2.85
N LYS A 485 17.00 28.35 4.03
CA LYS A 485 18.32 28.97 4.28
C LYS A 485 19.48 27.98 4.17
N SER A 486 19.19 26.68 4.08
CA SER A 486 20.15 25.57 3.94
C SER A 486 20.45 25.25 2.46
N GLU A 487 19.48 25.43 1.58
CA GLU A 487 19.58 25.17 0.14
C GLU A 487 19.93 26.44 -0.66
N ARG A 488 19.66 27.64 -0.11
CA ARG A 488 20.01 28.89 -0.78
C ARG A 488 21.52 29.00 -1.02
N ASP A 489 21.86 29.14 -2.30
CA ASP A 489 23.13 29.62 -2.81
C ASP A 489 22.85 30.92 -3.57
N THR A 490 23.31 32.06 -3.03
CA THR A 490 22.97 33.40 -3.54
C THR A 490 23.81 33.85 -4.74
N ASP A 491 24.98 33.24 -4.98
CA ASP A 491 25.86 33.61 -6.11
C ASP A 491 26.19 32.48 -7.09
N GLY A 492 25.80 31.24 -6.76
CA GLY A 492 25.76 30.08 -7.65
C GLY A 492 27.09 29.32 -7.76
N ASP A 493 27.91 29.30 -6.70
CA ASP A 493 29.22 28.63 -6.71
C ASP A 493 29.22 27.17 -6.20
N GLY A 494 28.10 26.71 -5.63
CA GLY A 494 27.94 25.39 -5.04
C GLY A 494 28.23 25.31 -3.53
N VAL A 495 28.27 26.44 -2.83
CA VAL A 495 28.34 26.51 -1.35
C VAL A 495 27.19 27.37 -0.82
N ASN A 496 26.30 26.77 -0.01
CA ASN A 496 25.12 27.48 0.51
C ASN A 496 25.46 28.63 1.50
N ASP A 497 24.54 29.60 1.59
CA ASP A 497 24.55 30.81 2.43
C ASP A 497 24.89 30.56 3.92
N LEU A 498 24.70 29.34 4.44
CA LEU A 498 24.96 28.97 5.83
C LEU A 498 26.35 28.36 6.06
N LEU A 499 27.02 27.89 5.01
CA LEU A 499 28.39 27.35 5.04
C LEU A 499 29.41 28.30 4.40
N ASP A 500 28.98 29.18 3.51
CA ASP A 500 29.79 30.25 2.95
C ASP A 500 29.97 31.43 3.93
N ASN A 501 31.17 32.00 3.94
CA ASN A 501 31.52 33.22 4.66
C ASN A 501 31.39 34.51 3.82
N CYS A 502 31.06 34.42 2.52
CA CYS A 502 30.96 35.53 1.56
C CYS A 502 29.72 35.50 0.61
N PRO A 503 28.44 35.36 1.05
CA PRO A 503 27.29 34.96 0.18
C PRO A 503 26.75 36.00 -0.83
N GLU A 504 27.62 36.78 -1.46
CA GLU A 504 27.34 37.73 -2.56
C GLU A 504 28.55 37.82 -3.55
N ASP A 505 29.56 36.94 -3.42
CA ASP A 505 30.90 37.07 -4.01
C ASP A 505 31.46 35.65 -4.34
N PRO A 506 31.22 35.08 -5.55
CA PRO A 506 31.42 33.65 -5.80
C PRO A 506 32.89 33.20 -5.80
N LYS A 507 33.17 32.07 -5.13
CA LYS A 507 34.45 31.34 -4.98
C LYS A 507 35.33 31.30 -6.22
N GLY A 508 34.76 30.79 -7.32
CA GLY A 508 35.46 30.44 -8.56
C GLY A 508 36.51 29.32 -8.43
N ASP A 509 37.13 28.96 -9.56
CA ASP A 509 38.05 27.81 -9.72
C ASP A 509 39.16 27.66 -8.65
N ASP A 510 39.59 28.76 -8.03
CA ASP A 510 40.68 28.79 -7.04
C ASP A 510 40.29 29.35 -5.65
N GLY A 511 39.00 29.58 -5.38
CA GLY A 511 38.49 30.07 -4.10
C GLY A 511 38.65 29.11 -2.91
N TYR A 512 38.26 29.58 -1.71
CA TYR A 512 38.42 28.80 -0.49
C TYR A 512 37.31 27.75 -0.28
N GLU A 513 37.53 26.82 0.66
CA GLU A 513 36.54 25.79 1.04
C GLU A 513 35.31 26.38 1.77
N ASP A 514 35.39 27.63 2.25
CA ASP A 514 34.33 28.38 2.93
C ASP A 514 33.70 29.46 2.03
N GLY A 515 33.52 29.14 0.74
CA GLY A 515 32.92 29.92 -0.36
C GLY A 515 33.68 31.21 -0.75
N CYS A 516 34.30 31.90 0.19
CA CYS A 516 35.02 33.14 -0.10
C CYS A 516 36.07 33.04 -1.25
N PRO A 517 36.08 33.99 -2.21
CA PRO A 517 36.99 33.98 -3.34
C PRO A 517 38.39 34.45 -2.95
N LEU A 518 39.41 33.98 -3.67
CA LEU A 518 40.80 34.34 -3.35
C LEU A 518 41.04 35.85 -3.48
N PRO A 519 41.64 36.51 -2.47
CA PRO A 519 41.93 37.94 -2.51
C PRO A 519 43.02 38.25 -3.55
N LYS A 520 42.57 38.63 -4.75
CA LYS A 520 43.38 38.97 -5.95
C LYS A 520 44.60 39.83 -5.58
N GLN A 521 45.78 39.21 -5.54
CA GLN A 521 47.00 39.89 -5.14
C GLN A 521 47.39 40.96 -6.18
N SER A 522 47.30 42.23 -5.78
CA SER A 522 47.61 43.38 -6.62
C SER A 522 49.13 43.49 -6.88
N GLY A 523 49.63 42.74 -7.88
CA GLY A 523 51.05 42.41 -7.97
C GLY A 523 51.65 42.13 -9.36
N SER A 524 51.16 42.78 -10.43
CA SER A 524 51.84 43.01 -11.74
C SER A 524 52.47 41.83 -12.52
N ASP A 525 51.97 41.66 -13.75
CA ASP A 525 52.75 41.50 -15.01
C ASP A 525 53.76 40.33 -15.16
N ASP A 526 53.32 39.26 -15.85
CA ASP A 526 54.07 38.42 -16.81
C ASP A 526 55.60 38.17 -16.66
N GLU A 527 56.04 37.32 -15.72
CA GLU A 527 57.13 36.33 -16.00
C GLU A 527 57.17 35.18 -14.96
N THR A 528 56.90 33.93 -15.38
CA THR A 528 56.93 32.75 -14.50
C THR A 528 58.37 32.27 -14.20
N THR A 529 58.95 32.80 -13.12
CA THR A 529 60.33 32.50 -12.72
C THR A 529 60.47 31.24 -11.84
N VAL A 530 60.82 30.11 -12.46
CA VAL A 530 61.10 28.85 -11.76
C VAL A 530 62.52 28.84 -11.17
N PHE A 531 62.63 28.60 -9.85
CA PHE A 531 63.90 28.55 -9.09
C PHE A 531 64.85 29.75 -9.30
N GLY A 532 64.30 30.96 -9.49
CA GLY A 532 65.06 32.22 -9.44
C GLY A 532 65.96 32.49 -10.65
N MET A 533 65.73 31.83 -11.79
CA MET A 533 66.40 32.11 -13.07
C MET A 533 65.38 32.14 -14.21
N SER A 534 65.47 33.12 -15.11
CA SER A 534 64.58 33.19 -16.29
C SER A 534 64.78 31.99 -17.22
N ILE A 535 63.68 31.54 -17.85
CA ILE A 535 63.58 30.31 -18.65
C ILE A 535 64.62 30.23 -19.78
N MET A 536 65.00 31.37 -20.38
CA MET A 536 66.04 31.43 -21.43
C MET A 536 67.46 31.04 -20.94
N ALA A 537 67.71 30.98 -19.62
CA ALA A 537 68.95 30.46 -19.07
C ALA A 537 68.92 28.92 -18.85
N PHE A 538 67.75 28.33 -18.67
CA PHE A 538 67.59 26.90 -18.36
C PHE A 538 67.73 26.01 -19.59
N SER A 539 67.17 26.43 -20.73
CA SER A 539 67.23 25.68 -22.00
C SER A 539 68.65 25.41 -22.49
N GLY A 540 69.59 26.34 -22.24
CA GLY A 540 71.01 26.19 -22.56
C GLY A 540 71.74 25.11 -21.74
N LEU A 541 71.27 24.78 -20.53
CA LEU A 541 71.91 23.80 -19.65
C LEU A 541 71.48 22.36 -19.95
N LEU A 542 70.18 22.11 -20.22
CA LEU A 542 69.70 20.77 -20.60
C LEU A 542 70.30 20.31 -21.94
N GLY A 543 70.31 21.18 -22.95
CA GLY A 543 70.82 20.85 -24.29
C GLY A 543 72.30 20.44 -24.30
N GLY A 544 73.12 21.06 -23.45
CA GLY A 544 74.53 20.68 -23.29
C GLY A 544 74.71 19.31 -22.63
N LEU A 545 73.86 18.97 -21.66
CA LEU A 545 73.95 17.72 -20.90
C LEU A 545 73.49 16.52 -21.73
N ILE A 546 72.43 16.66 -22.53
CA ILE A 546 71.92 15.63 -23.45
C ILE A 546 72.99 15.23 -24.49
N LEU A 547 73.68 16.19 -25.09
CA LEU A 547 74.73 15.90 -26.09
C LEU A 547 75.94 15.15 -25.48
N VAL A 548 76.27 15.41 -24.21
CA VAL A 548 77.31 14.66 -23.49
C VAL A 548 76.87 13.22 -23.21
N LEU A 549 75.61 13.00 -22.80
CA LEU A 549 75.08 11.67 -22.55
C LEU A 549 75.01 10.81 -23.83
N PHE A 550 74.57 11.38 -24.97
CA PHE A 550 74.62 10.68 -26.26
C PHE A 550 76.05 10.29 -26.67
N GLY A 551 77.04 11.17 -26.43
CA GLY A 551 78.45 10.87 -26.68
C GLY A 551 78.99 9.72 -25.82
N ILE A 552 78.55 9.60 -24.57
CA ILE A 552 78.93 8.51 -23.66
C ILE A 552 78.21 7.21 -24.04
N GLY A 553 76.92 7.26 -24.37
CA GLY A 553 76.14 6.10 -24.82
C GLY A 553 76.71 5.44 -26.07
N PHE A 554 77.19 6.21 -27.05
CA PHE A 554 77.82 5.69 -28.25
C PHE A 554 79.19 5.01 -27.99
N LEU A 555 79.89 5.40 -26.92
CA LEU A 555 81.11 4.73 -26.45
C LEU A 555 80.81 3.41 -25.74
N LEU A 556 79.74 3.35 -24.94
CA LEU A 556 79.34 2.14 -24.20
C LEU A 556 78.70 1.08 -25.12
N ARG A 557 77.90 1.48 -26.13
CA ARG A 557 77.26 0.55 -27.09
C ARG A 557 78.24 -0.18 -28.03
N ARG A 558 79.56 0.00 -27.86
CA ARG A 558 80.63 -0.72 -28.59
C ARG A 558 81.29 -1.84 -27.79
N LEU A 559 81.02 -1.99 -26.48
CA LEU A 559 81.67 -2.98 -25.61
C LEU A 559 80.70 -3.58 -24.54
N GLY A 560 79.82 -4.49 -24.97
CA GLY A 560 78.95 -5.28 -24.09
C GLY A 560 78.13 -6.28 -24.91
N ASN A 561 77.85 -7.48 -24.38
CA ASN A 561 77.18 -8.56 -25.14
C ASN A 561 76.45 -9.54 -24.21
N ARG A 562 75.25 -9.99 -24.63
CA ARG A 562 74.26 -10.84 -23.90
C ARG A 562 73.57 -10.10 -22.73
N GLY A 563 72.24 -10.02 -22.60
CA GLY A 563 71.14 -10.45 -23.47
C GLY A 563 70.30 -11.60 -22.90
N TYR A 564 68.97 -11.41 -22.87
CA TYR A 564 67.90 -12.42 -22.82
C TYR A 564 66.59 -11.79 -23.36
N ASP A 565 65.81 -12.65 -24.00
CA ASP A 565 64.49 -12.47 -24.65
C ASP A 565 63.35 -12.47 -23.58
N TYR A 566 62.07 -12.11 -23.77
CA TYR A 566 61.18 -11.70 -24.90
C TYR A 566 59.91 -11.04 -24.23
N ASP A 567 59.19 -10.05 -24.80
CA ASP A 567 58.00 -10.15 -25.71
C ASP A 567 56.73 -10.68 -24.95
N ASP A 568 55.48 -10.19 -25.02
CA ASP A 568 54.74 -9.10 -25.74
C ASP A 568 53.53 -8.68 -24.84
N ASP A 569 53.12 -7.41 -24.71
CA ASP A 569 52.06 -6.63 -25.42
C ASP A 569 50.62 -6.70 -24.82
N ASP A 570 49.97 -5.52 -24.85
CA ASP A 570 48.55 -5.16 -25.01
C ASP A 570 47.41 -5.54 -23.98
N ASP A 571 46.92 -4.48 -23.33
CA ASP A 571 45.54 -3.93 -23.38
C ASP A 571 44.32 -4.38 -22.51
N ASP A 572 43.48 -3.36 -22.29
CA ASP A 572 42.01 -3.31 -22.06
C ASP A 572 41.30 -3.66 -20.72
N PHE A 573 40.72 -2.59 -20.13
CA PHE A 573 39.29 -2.37 -19.84
C PHE A 573 38.66 -2.72 -18.45
N PHE A 574 38.32 -1.64 -17.72
CA PHE A 574 37.14 -1.32 -16.87
C PHE A 574 36.73 -2.16 -15.62
N ASP A 575 35.98 -1.44 -14.77
CA ASP A 575 35.06 -1.78 -13.65
C ASP A 575 35.54 -2.63 -12.45
N ASP A 576 35.59 -1.99 -11.27
CA ASP A 576 34.50 -1.88 -10.28
C ASP A 576 33.56 -3.12 -10.11
N ASP A 577 33.10 -3.51 -8.91
CA ASP A 577 33.20 -2.88 -7.57
C ASP A 577 33.27 -3.93 -6.42
N ASP A 578 33.17 -3.45 -5.17
CA ASP A 578 32.65 -4.08 -3.94
C ASP A 578 33.35 -5.33 -3.32
N GLY A 579 32.79 -5.83 -2.20
CA GLY A 579 33.23 -7.08 -1.54
C GLY A 579 34.14 -7.00 -0.30
N PHE A 580 33.99 -6.03 0.62
CA PHE A 580 34.76 -6.00 1.88
C PHE A 580 34.29 -7.08 2.89
N SER A 581 34.98 -8.23 2.97
CA SER A 581 34.80 -9.19 4.08
C SER A 581 36.10 -9.84 4.58
N PHE A 582 36.09 -10.29 5.83
CA PHE A 582 37.29 -10.37 6.67
C PHE A 582 38.04 -11.71 6.61
N THR A 583 39.37 -11.63 6.78
CA THR A 583 40.33 -12.73 6.58
C THR A 583 40.17 -13.92 7.54
N THR A 584 40.44 -15.14 7.06
CA THR A 584 41.45 -16.01 7.71
C THR A 584 42.11 -17.03 6.75
N GLN A 585 43.24 -17.61 7.15
CA GLN A 585 44.21 -18.27 6.26
C GLN A 585 44.03 -19.79 6.05
N PRO A 586 44.46 -20.33 4.89
CA PRO A 586 44.30 -21.75 4.54
C PRO A 586 45.36 -22.69 5.14
N ARG A 587 45.06 -24.00 5.15
CA ARG A 587 46.05 -25.08 5.38
C ARG A 587 45.93 -26.25 4.40
N THR A 588 46.86 -26.26 3.43
CA THR A 588 47.55 -27.43 2.86
C THR A 588 46.73 -28.70 2.52
N ALA A 589 46.56 -28.93 1.22
CA ALA A 589 46.16 -30.18 0.56
C ALA A 589 47.23 -31.32 0.71
N PRO A 590 47.17 -32.50 0.03
CA PRO A 590 46.19 -32.98 -0.96
C PRO A 590 45.77 -34.48 -0.88
N ALA A 591 44.85 -34.92 -1.76
CA ALA A 591 45.12 -35.93 -2.83
C ALA A 591 43.97 -36.94 -3.16
N THR A 592 43.43 -36.85 -4.40
CA THR A 592 42.87 -37.96 -5.21
C THR A 592 41.54 -38.64 -4.76
N ARG A 593 40.66 -39.16 -5.63
CA ARG A 593 40.63 -39.26 -7.11
C ARG A 593 39.20 -39.51 -7.66
N SER A 594 38.87 -38.91 -8.81
CA SER A 594 37.99 -39.40 -9.89
C SER A 594 36.60 -39.99 -9.58
N LEU A 595 35.54 -39.23 -9.88
CA LEU A 595 34.24 -39.78 -10.32
C LEU A 595 34.32 -40.32 -11.76
N PRO A 596 33.29 -41.09 -12.20
CA PRO A 596 32.81 -41.03 -13.58
C PRO A 596 31.28 -40.78 -13.68
N SER A 597 30.94 -39.94 -14.65
CA SER A 597 29.61 -39.60 -15.18
C SER A 597 28.64 -40.78 -15.44
N SER A 598 27.34 -40.53 -15.22
CA SER A 598 26.26 -40.91 -16.16
C SER A 598 24.97 -40.11 -15.94
N GLY A 599 24.36 -39.62 -17.03
CA GLY A 599 23.14 -38.80 -17.03
C GLY A 599 21.79 -39.56 -16.90
N PRO A 600 20.67 -38.90 -17.25
CA PRO A 600 19.39 -39.06 -16.54
C PRO A 600 18.38 -40.06 -17.13
N GLN A 601 17.32 -40.33 -16.36
CA GLN A 601 16.06 -40.88 -16.89
C GLN A 601 14.85 -40.59 -15.97
N SER A 602 13.70 -40.32 -16.57
CA SER A 602 12.46 -39.87 -15.90
C SER A 602 11.46 -41.00 -15.61
N ARG A 603 10.52 -40.78 -14.69
CA ARG A 603 9.09 -41.20 -14.75
C ARG A 603 8.26 -40.73 -13.55
N GLY A 604 6.96 -40.53 -13.79
CA GLY A 604 5.98 -40.03 -12.82
C GLY A 604 5.26 -41.08 -11.94
N PRO A 605 4.12 -40.71 -11.32
CA PRO A 605 3.62 -41.32 -10.08
C PRO A 605 2.54 -42.43 -10.25
N PRO A 606 2.25 -43.19 -9.18
CA PRO A 606 1.01 -43.95 -9.01
C PRO A 606 0.24 -43.55 -7.73
N GLY A 607 -1.09 -43.73 -7.71
CA GLY A 607 -1.94 -43.40 -6.55
C GLY A 607 -2.86 -44.54 -6.06
N SER A 608 -3.40 -44.36 -4.85
CA SER A 608 -4.62 -44.94 -4.22
C SER A 608 -5.00 -46.42 -4.41
N THR A 609 -5.23 -47.17 -3.30
CA THR A 609 -6.41 -48.06 -3.14
C THR A 609 -6.57 -48.72 -1.74
N GLY A 610 -7.75 -48.56 -1.11
CA GLY A 610 -8.45 -49.63 -0.34
C GLY A 610 -8.19 -49.87 1.17
N GLY A 611 -9.26 -49.87 1.99
CA GLY A 611 -9.32 -50.42 3.37
C GLY A 611 -9.85 -51.87 3.44
N PRO A 612 -10.62 -52.34 4.48
CA PRO A 612 -11.14 -51.60 5.65
C PRO A 612 -11.30 -52.36 7.03
N SER A 613 -11.66 -51.61 8.09
CA SER A 613 -12.56 -51.97 9.23
C SER A 613 -12.15 -52.92 10.39
N ARG A 614 -12.35 -52.46 11.66
CA ARG A 614 -13.22 -53.05 12.74
C ARG A 614 -13.05 -52.38 14.13
N GLY A 615 -14.07 -52.48 14.99
CA GLY A 615 -14.08 -52.12 16.43
C GLY A 615 -15.09 -52.98 17.23
N PRO A 616 -15.79 -52.44 18.25
CA PRO A 616 -15.41 -52.21 19.68
C PRO A 616 -16.08 -53.26 20.63
N PRO A 617 -16.15 -53.13 22.01
CA PRO A 617 -17.22 -52.34 22.69
C PRO A 617 -17.12 -51.95 24.22
N GLY A 618 -17.42 -50.68 24.59
CA GLY A 618 -18.19 -50.26 25.81
C GLY A 618 -17.65 -50.46 27.27
N ALA A 619 -18.29 -49.96 28.37
CA ALA A 619 -19.32 -48.91 28.56
C ALA A 619 -19.67 -48.59 30.07
N LYS A 620 -20.20 -47.36 30.34
CA LYS A 620 -21.23 -46.94 31.37
C LYS A 620 -20.94 -46.38 32.80
N THR A 621 -21.73 -45.34 33.13
CA THR A 621 -22.42 -44.91 34.40
C THR A 621 -21.76 -44.02 35.49
N GLY A 622 -22.49 -42.95 35.92
CA GLY A 622 -22.33 -42.14 37.17
C GLY A 622 -23.30 -42.58 38.30
N PRO A 623 -23.87 -41.72 39.21
CA PRO A 623 -24.09 -40.25 39.14
C PRO A 623 -24.05 -39.43 40.49
N SER A 624 -24.57 -38.18 40.46
CA SER A 624 -25.06 -37.32 41.60
C SER A 624 -24.00 -36.49 42.39
N ARG A 625 -24.29 -35.37 43.09
CA ARG A 625 -25.57 -34.70 43.51
C ARG A 625 -25.31 -33.21 43.93
N GLY A 626 -26.17 -32.25 43.55
CA GLY A 626 -26.27 -30.89 44.17
C GLY A 626 -27.38 -30.85 45.24
N PRO A 627 -28.09 -29.71 45.51
CA PRO A 627 -28.04 -28.33 44.95
C PRO A 627 -27.97 -27.28 46.14
N PRO A 628 -28.61 -26.08 46.22
CA PRO A 628 -29.32 -25.21 45.25
C PRO A 628 -29.15 -23.65 45.35
N GLY A 629 -28.96 -22.97 44.21
CA GLY A 629 -29.32 -21.54 44.02
C GLY A 629 -28.35 -20.49 44.59
N ALA A 630 -28.60 -19.18 44.51
CA ALA A 630 -29.70 -18.40 43.88
C ALA A 630 -29.20 -16.93 43.62
N LYS A 631 -29.86 -16.00 42.89
CA LYS A 631 -31.23 -15.91 42.33
C LYS A 631 -31.28 -14.85 41.18
N GLY A 632 -32.28 -14.92 40.28
CA GLY A 632 -32.50 -13.94 39.19
C GLY A 632 -33.41 -12.74 39.54
N PRO A 633 -33.97 -11.99 38.55
CA PRO A 633 -34.71 -12.56 37.41
C PRO A 633 -34.44 -11.96 36.00
N SER A 634 -35.09 -12.52 34.97
CA SER A 634 -34.98 -12.15 33.54
C SER A 634 -36.35 -12.04 32.83
N ARG A 635 -36.37 -11.49 31.60
CA ARG A 635 -37.45 -11.65 30.59
C ARG A 635 -36.93 -11.50 29.14
N GLY A 636 -37.18 -12.51 28.29
CA GLY A 636 -37.26 -12.43 26.81
C GLY A 636 -38.69 -12.82 26.39
N PRO A 637 -38.95 -13.72 25.40
CA PRO A 637 -38.29 -14.07 24.12
C PRO A 637 -39.39 -14.08 22.99
N PRO A 638 -39.52 -15.01 21.98
CA PRO A 638 -38.60 -15.82 21.13
C PRO A 638 -38.78 -15.47 19.61
N GLY A 639 -38.29 -16.18 18.56
CA GLY A 639 -37.36 -17.32 18.42
C GLY A 639 -37.90 -18.56 17.64
N ALA A 640 -37.13 -19.06 16.64
CA ALA A 640 -37.20 -20.39 15.95
C ALA A 640 -38.37 -20.69 14.96
N SER A 641 -38.28 -21.57 13.93
CA SER A 641 -37.19 -22.43 13.38
C SER A 641 -37.54 -23.14 12.02
N THR A 642 -36.55 -23.83 11.42
CA THR A 642 -36.60 -24.95 10.42
C THR A 642 -36.65 -24.67 8.88
N ALA A 643 -35.89 -25.51 8.14
CA ALA A 643 -35.69 -25.58 6.68
C ALA A 643 -35.99 -27.05 6.20
N PRO A 644 -35.54 -27.63 5.04
CA PRO A 644 -34.81 -27.10 3.87
C PRO A 644 -35.25 -27.65 2.46
N SER A 645 -34.58 -27.15 1.40
CA SER A 645 -34.26 -27.81 0.11
C SER A 645 -35.35 -28.12 -0.94
N ARG A 646 -35.15 -27.64 -2.19
CA ARG A 646 -35.01 -28.42 -3.46
C ARG A 646 -35.18 -27.56 -4.73
N GLY A 647 -34.54 -27.99 -5.84
CA GLY A 647 -34.56 -27.35 -7.16
C GLY A 647 -35.80 -27.62 -8.05
N PRO A 648 -35.75 -27.21 -9.35
CA PRO A 648 -36.92 -26.86 -10.17
C PRO A 648 -37.66 -28.04 -10.83
N PRO A 649 -38.94 -27.83 -11.23
CA PRO A 649 -39.28 -27.55 -12.63
C PRO A 649 -40.32 -26.39 -12.77
N GLY A 650 -40.68 -25.85 -13.93
CA GLY A 650 -40.39 -26.22 -15.33
C GLY A 650 -41.68 -26.24 -16.19
N ALA A 651 -41.88 -25.19 -16.99
CA ALA A 651 -42.84 -25.01 -18.09
C ALA A 651 -44.37 -25.15 -17.85
N LYS A 652 -45.12 -24.06 -18.15
CA LYS A 652 -46.34 -24.06 -19.01
C LYS A 652 -47.03 -22.69 -19.14
N GLY A 653 -47.22 -22.22 -20.38
CA GLY A 653 -48.39 -21.40 -20.76
C GLY A 653 -49.58 -22.30 -21.16
N PRO A 654 -50.56 -21.83 -21.97
CA PRO A 654 -50.68 -20.49 -22.54
C PRO A 654 -52.12 -19.89 -22.55
N SER A 655 -52.24 -18.66 -23.06
CA SER A 655 -53.42 -18.08 -23.76
C SER A 655 -54.72 -17.76 -22.97
N ARG A 656 -55.23 -16.52 -23.16
CA ARG A 656 -56.41 -16.24 -24.03
C ARG A 656 -56.90 -14.78 -23.97
N GLY A 657 -56.78 -14.08 -25.11
CA GLY A 657 -57.86 -13.36 -25.81
C GLY A 657 -58.59 -12.15 -25.15
N PRO A 658 -58.83 -11.05 -25.90
CA PRO A 658 -59.50 -9.84 -25.41
C PRO A 658 -61.04 -9.92 -25.52
N PRO A 659 -61.78 -8.87 -25.09
CA PRO A 659 -62.12 -7.79 -26.03
C PRO A 659 -62.07 -6.37 -25.43
N GLY A 660 -61.82 -5.36 -26.27
CA GLY A 660 -61.91 -3.94 -25.90
C GLY A 660 -63.32 -3.33 -26.02
N GLY A 661 -63.50 -2.09 -25.54
CA GLY A 661 -64.78 -1.38 -25.66
C GLY A 661 -64.81 0.03 -25.05
N ALA A 662 -64.59 1.06 -25.88
CA ALA A 662 -65.01 2.45 -25.63
C ALA A 662 -66.54 2.61 -25.96
N PRO A 663 -67.23 3.76 -25.78
CA PRO A 663 -66.73 5.11 -25.45
C PRO A 663 -67.61 5.97 -24.50
N SER A 664 -67.35 7.29 -24.48
CA SER A 664 -68.24 8.45 -24.19
C SER A 664 -68.39 9.03 -22.76
N GLY A 665 -68.24 10.37 -22.66
CA GLY A 665 -68.71 11.22 -21.54
C GLY A 665 -70.06 11.92 -21.90
N PRO A 666 -70.30 13.23 -21.61
CA PRO A 666 -69.53 14.23 -20.82
C PRO A 666 -70.39 15.18 -19.92
N LYS A 667 -69.78 16.26 -19.35
CA LYS A 667 -70.33 17.65 -19.08
C LYS A 667 -70.47 18.19 -17.63
N ARG A 668 -69.85 19.38 -17.40
CA ARG A 668 -70.36 20.63 -16.72
C ARG A 668 -70.61 20.59 -15.19
N THR A 669 -70.55 21.66 -14.36
CA THR A 669 -70.38 23.16 -14.47
C THR A 669 -69.89 23.72 -13.08
N SER A 670 -69.62 25.01 -12.75
CA SER A 670 -69.76 26.37 -13.37
C SER A 670 -68.94 27.47 -12.62
N GLN A 671 -68.83 28.66 -13.26
CA GLN A 671 -68.47 30.01 -12.76
C GLN A 671 -69.31 30.54 -11.53
N PRO A 672 -69.05 31.70 -10.85
CA PRO A 672 -68.41 32.95 -11.38
C PRO A 672 -67.61 33.96 -10.47
N ALA A 673 -66.76 34.77 -11.14
CA ALA A 673 -66.56 36.24 -11.08
C ALA A 673 -66.13 37.06 -9.81
N ALA A 674 -64.89 37.60 -9.89
CA ALA A 674 -64.51 39.05 -9.92
C ALA A 674 -64.53 40.00 -8.68
N VAL A 675 -63.78 41.13 -8.83
CA VAL A 675 -63.62 42.35 -7.97
C VAL A 675 -62.63 42.22 -6.78
N GLY A 676 -61.75 43.18 -6.44
CA GLY A 676 -61.28 44.38 -7.18
C GLY A 676 -60.69 45.54 -6.32
N LYS A 677 -59.61 46.19 -6.82
CA LYS A 677 -59.05 47.56 -6.56
C LYS A 677 -58.93 48.15 -5.13
N LYS A 678 -57.76 48.77 -4.86
CA LYS A 678 -57.64 50.10 -4.21
C LYS A 678 -56.31 50.83 -4.54
N SER A 679 -56.19 52.13 -4.25
CA SER A 679 -55.13 53.03 -4.74
C SER A 679 -55.04 54.39 -3.99
N VAL A 680 -54.14 55.29 -4.43
CA VAL A 680 -53.90 56.73 -4.03
C VAL A 680 -52.97 56.89 -2.81
N GLY A 681 -52.01 57.84 -2.69
CA GLY A 681 -51.51 59.01 -3.48
C GLY A 681 -50.68 59.95 -2.54
N SER A 682 -50.09 61.12 -2.89
CA SER A 682 -49.89 61.85 -4.16
C SER A 682 -49.15 63.22 -4.00
N SER A 683 -48.08 63.50 -4.79
CA SER A 683 -47.64 64.86 -5.27
C SER A 683 -47.18 65.94 -4.24
N PRO A 684 -46.75 67.21 -4.56
CA PRO A 684 -46.54 67.90 -5.88
C PRO A 684 -45.37 68.96 -6.04
N HIS A 685 -45.27 69.52 -7.28
CA HIS A 685 -45.03 70.96 -7.68
C HIS A 685 -43.68 71.56 -8.18
N ASP A 686 -43.81 72.34 -9.29
CA ASP A 686 -43.08 73.54 -9.79
C ASP A 686 -41.63 73.52 -10.38
N SER A 687 -41.22 74.38 -11.35
CA SER A 687 -41.91 75.06 -12.49
C SER A 687 -40.95 75.77 -13.50
N SER A 688 -41.46 76.18 -14.69
CA SER A 688 -40.84 77.03 -15.77
C SER A 688 -39.69 76.40 -16.63
N GLN A 689 -39.80 76.17 -17.97
CA GLN A 689 -39.94 77.05 -19.19
C GLN A 689 -38.57 77.51 -19.78
N ILE A 690 -38.32 77.70 -21.10
CA ILE A 690 -39.18 77.77 -22.32
C ILE A 690 -38.39 77.45 -23.65
N ASP A 691 -39.10 77.13 -24.76
CA ASP A 691 -38.84 77.16 -26.24
C ASP A 691 -37.47 76.82 -26.92
N ASP A 692 -37.36 76.39 -28.20
CA ASP A 692 -38.17 75.52 -29.11
C ASP A 692 -37.44 75.32 -30.49
N ASP A 693 -37.09 74.09 -30.93
CA ASP A 693 -37.09 73.67 -32.37
C ASP A 693 -36.84 72.15 -32.62
N LYS A 694 -37.71 71.54 -33.44
CA LYS A 694 -37.66 70.24 -34.15
C LYS A 694 -37.38 68.90 -33.41
N PRO A 695 -37.94 67.76 -33.89
CA PRO A 695 -38.02 66.53 -33.10
C PRO A 695 -36.97 65.46 -33.45
N GLN A 696 -36.30 64.95 -32.43
CA GLN A 696 -35.84 63.56 -32.37
C GLN A 696 -36.40 62.92 -31.09
N LYS A 697 -36.78 61.63 -31.15
CA LYS A 697 -37.35 60.90 -30.00
C LYS A 697 -36.28 60.64 -28.94
N LYS A 698 -36.07 61.58 -28.02
CA LYS A 698 -35.34 61.32 -26.77
C LYS A 698 -36.22 60.49 -25.83
N VAL A 699 -36.06 59.18 -25.87
CA VAL A 699 -36.52 58.28 -24.80
C VAL A 699 -35.69 58.61 -23.56
N ARG A 700 -36.34 58.83 -22.42
CA ARG A 700 -35.64 58.87 -21.13
C ARG A 700 -35.60 57.43 -20.63
N LYS A 701 -34.43 56.79 -20.60
CA LYS A 701 -34.23 55.61 -19.73
C LYS A 701 -34.65 56.05 -18.31
N ALA A 702 -35.48 55.27 -17.64
CA ALA A 702 -35.59 55.39 -16.19
C ALA A 702 -34.40 54.63 -15.60
N ARG A 703 -33.68 55.22 -14.65
CA ARG A 703 -32.65 54.49 -13.91
C ARG A 703 -33.36 53.48 -13.01
N ILE A 704 -33.03 52.21 -13.17
CA ILE A 704 -33.51 51.10 -12.34
C ILE A 704 -32.79 51.20 -11.00
N GLU A 705 -33.52 51.02 -9.91
CA GLU A 705 -32.95 50.97 -8.56
C GLU A 705 -32.62 49.50 -8.29
N VAL A 706 -31.33 49.20 -8.13
CA VAL A 706 -30.79 47.85 -7.95
C VAL A 706 -30.32 47.72 -6.51
N ASP A 707 -30.61 46.58 -5.88
CA ASP A 707 -30.16 46.31 -4.52
C ASP A 707 -28.69 45.85 -4.52
N MET A 708 -27.84 46.58 -3.80
CA MET A 708 -26.41 46.29 -3.73
C MET A 708 -26.08 45.25 -2.67
N SER A 709 -26.98 44.93 -1.71
CA SER A 709 -26.74 43.86 -0.73
C SER A 709 -27.02 42.45 -1.27
N LEU A 710 -27.10 42.29 -2.59
CA LEU A 710 -27.03 41.01 -3.30
C LEU A 710 -25.59 40.62 -3.66
N PHE A 711 -24.61 41.49 -3.39
CA PHE A 711 -23.19 41.26 -3.64
C PHE A 711 -22.42 41.45 -2.34
N GLU A 712 -21.41 40.63 -2.12
CA GLU A 712 -20.51 40.80 -0.98
C GLU A 712 -19.46 41.91 -1.26
N ASP A 713 -18.81 42.40 -0.21
CA ASP A 713 -17.85 43.51 -0.30
C ASP A 713 -16.57 43.12 -1.08
N TRP A 714 -16.26 41.83 -1.21
CA TRP A 714 -15.12 41.32 -1.99
C TRP A 714 -15.42 41.17 -3.48
N GLN A 715 -16.64 40.78 -3.85
CA GLN A 715 -17.17 40.67 -5.23
C GLN A 715 -17.36 42.04 -5.92
N ALA A 716 -16.56 43.04 -5.52
CA ALA A 716 -16.80 44.43 -5.85
C ALA A 716 -16.35 44.77 -7.28
N ASP A 717 -15.20 44.23 -7.66
CA ASP A 717 -14.50 44.53 -8.90
C ASP A 717 -14.93 43.57 -10.03
N ASP A 718 -15.15 42.28 -9.71
CA ASP A 718 -15.66 41.27 -10.67
C ASP A 718 -17.06 41.64 -11.17
N ARG A 719 -17.90 42.15 -10.28
CA ARG A 719 -19.20 42.73 -10.62
C ARG A 719 -19.08 43.96 -11.52
N GLU A 720 -18.03 44.78 -11.37
CA GLU A 720 -17.80 45.93 -12.28
C GLU A 720 -17.34 45.43 -13.65
N ALA A 721 -16.44 44.45 -13.71
CA ALA A 721 -16.02 43.76 -14.94
C ALA A 721 -17.21 43.10 -15.67
N ALA A 722 -18.01 42.29 -14.98
CA ALA A 722 -19.21 41.65 -15.52
C ALA A 722 -20.24 42.68 -16.02
N VAL A 723 -20.42 43.80 -15.31
CA VAL A 723 -21.29 44.90 -15.76
C VAL A 723 -20.78 45.55 -17.06
N ASP A 724 -19.48 45.76 -17.22
CA ASP A 724 -18.93 46.33 -18.47
C ASP A 724 -18.85 45.31 -19.62
N TRP A 725 -18.71 44.01 -19.33
CA TRP A 725 -18.90 42.93 -20.31
C TRP A 725 -20.34 42.92 -20.87
N VAL A 726 -21.36 43.02 -20.02
CA VAL A 726 -22.76 43.17 -20.48
C VAL A 726 -22.97 44.44 -21.30
N VAL A 727 -22.27 45.54 -20.99
CA VAL A 727 -22.31 46.77 -21.81
C VAL A 727 -21.71 46.53 -23.21
N ALA A 728 -20.74 45.63 -23.37
CA ALA A 728 -20.24 45.20 -24.67
C ALA A 728 -21.26 44.36 -25.45
N GLY A 729 -21.87 43.33 -24.83
CA GLY A 729 -22.91 42.51 -25.47
C GLY A 729 -24.15 43.29 -25.94
N PHE A 730 -24.50 44.38 -25.23
CA PHE A 730 -25.51 45.36 -25.70
C PHE A 730 -25.09 46.14 -26.96
N GLY A 731 -23.79 46.27 -27.22
CA GLY A 731 -23.23 46.89 -28.42
C GLY A 731 -23.36 45.98 -29.64
N ASP A 732 -23.05 44.70 -29.49
CA ASP A 732 -23.12 43.69 -30.55
C ASP A 732 -24.55 43.17 -30.80
N GLY A 733 -25.46 43.43 -29.86
CA GLY A 733 -26.91 43.33 -30.05
C GLY A 733 -27.54 42.02 -29.58
N GLU A 734 -26.89 41.37 -28.61
CA GLU A 734 -27.31 40.10 -28.04
C GLU A 734 -28.65 40.19 -27.31
N GLN A 735 -29.27 39.03 -27.07
CA GLN A 735 -30.58 38.96 -26.44
C GLN A 735 -30.47 38.92 -24.91
N GLU A 736 -31.40 39.60 -24.22
CA GLU A 736 -31.50 39.62 -22.74
C GLU A 736 -31.48 38.21 -22.11
N ARG A 737 -31.97 37.17 -22.81
CA ARG A 737 -31.89 35.79 -22.33
C ARG A 737 -30.48 35.21 -22.45
N THR A 738 -29.77 35.45 -23.55
CA THR A 738 -28.42 34.91 -23.80
C THR A 738 -27.44 35.47 -22.78
N ILE A 739 -27.38 36.81 -22.65
CA ILE A 739 -26.54 37.51 -21.68
C ILE A 739 -26.81 37.03 -20.24
N LEU A 740 -28.07 36.78 -19.88
CA LEU A 740 -28.41 36.29 -18.54
C LEU A 740 -28.05 34.82 -18.33
N MET A 741 -28.01 33.99 -19.37
CA MET A 741 -27.52 32.61 -19.26
C MET A 741 -25.99 32.62 -19.12
N GLN A 742 -25.28 33.37 -19.96
CA GLN A 742 -23.82 33.55 -19.90
C GLN A 742 -23.30 34.12 -18.56
N LEU A 743 -24.07 35.00 -17.90
CA LEU A 743 -23.72 35.44 -16.54
C LEU A 743 -23.91 34.32 -15.49
N GLN A 744 -24.88 33.43 -15.66
CA GLN A 744 -25.06 32.26 -14.78
C GLN A 744 -24.04 31.15 -15.07
N GLU A 745 -23.64 30.98 -16.35
CA GLU A 745 -22.50 30.15 -16.78
C GLU A 745 -21.20 30.64 -16.14
N THR A 746 -21.03 31.95 -15.95
CA THR A 746 -19.92 32.57 -15.18
C THR A 746 -20.22 32.73 -13.68
N GLY A 747 -20.95 31.77 -13.09
CA GLY A 747 -21.17 31.64 -11.64
C GLY A 747 -22.10 32.67 -10.97
N TRP A 748 -22.59 33.71 -11.66
CA TRP A 748 -23.46 34.71 -11.03
C TRP A 748 -24.88 34.19 -10.86
N THR A 749 -25.31 33.97 -9.60
CA THR A 749 -26.68 33.54 -9.26
C THR A 749 -27.76 34.33 -10.03
N ALA A 750 -28.89 33.69 -10.34
CA ALA A 750 -29.97 34.30 -11.13
C ALA A 750 -30.44 35.69 -10.64
N GLN A 751 -30.28 36.00 -9.34
CA GLN A 751 -30.58 37.32 -8.77
C GLN A 751 -29.44 38.34 -8.99
N GLN A 752 -28.18 37.93 -8.82
CA GLN A 752 -27.00 38.75 -9.11
C GLN A 752 -26.85 39.03 -10.60
N SER A 753 -26.98 38.00 -11.46
CA SER A 753 -27.05 38.13 -12.92
C SER A 753 -28.08 39.16 -13.36
N ARG A 754 -29.28 39.13 -12.76
CA ARG A 754 -30.33 40.12 -13.03
C ARG A 754 -29.96 41.53 -12.57
N ALA A 755 -29.31 41.65 -11.42
CA ALA A 755 -28.82 42.92 -10.88
C ALA A 755 -27.67 43.52 -11.72
N ILE A 756 -26.70 42.71 -12.15
CA ILE A 756 -25.64 43.06 -13.10
C ILE A 756 -26.23 43.56 -14.42
N TYR A 757 -27.17 42.81 -15.00
CA TYR A 757 -27.84 43.21 -16.24
C TYR A 757 -28.57 44.56 -16.12
N ASP A 758 -29.33 44.79 -15.04
CA ASP A 758 -30.02 46.07 -14.84
C ASP A 758 -29.06 47.21 -14.37
N LEU A 759 -27.86 46.91 -13.83
CA LEU A 759 -26.75 47.87 -13.63
C LEU A 759 -26.08 48.27 -14.95
N ALA A 760 -25.78 47.31 -15.83
CA ALA A 760 -25.25 47.57 -17.18
C ALA A 760 -26.25 48.38 -18.01
N ARG A 761 -27.53 48.03 -17.92
CA ARG A 761 -28.64 48.78 -18.55
C ARG A 761 -28.82 50.20 -18.00
N ASN A 762 -28.30 50.49 -16.81
CA ASN A 762 -28.26 51.83 -16.22
C ASN A 762 -27.08 52.69 -16.69
N ARG A 763 -26.04 52.09 -17.29
CA ARG A 763 -25.00 52.81 -18.04
C ARG A 763 -25.58 53.35 -19.37
#